data_AF-A0A7Y2F963-F1
#
_entry.id   AF-A0A7Y2F963-F1
#
_cell.length_a   1.000
_cell.length_b   1.000
_cell.length_c   1.000
_cell.angle_alpha   90.00
_cell.angle_beta   90.00
_cell.angle_gamma   90.00
#
_symmetry.space_group_name_H-M   'P 1'
#
loop_
_entity.id
_entity.type
_entity.pdbx_description
1 polymer ?
#
loop_
_entity_poly.entity_id
_entity_poly.type
_entity_poly.pdbx_seq_one_letter_code
_entity_poly.pdbx_strand_id
1 'polypeptide(L)'
;MTLARSLRFLAFALSSGLFVASIAIAQDPPVETGGSSAVTSLPEIDRSIHDAMQSRSYGDAVKLIEAKLGQADVANADYLRYLQGVAQSEAKQYDAAINTFESLEKDYPKSKWLSRSRFGRANVYALKRQYIDAGAIYQSEAERLLSRGRKDDLAKIYLEFADRYFEGLPADDPTKAKKPNFKQALTYYSEAVKLGPTDSLRLKIDFRIARCHDELKQHDPAIQSYERFLNQFAGDAPTTGTAAPIAMQVEATFRLGSVQLDANRPSQARKTWRDLLSEWKDRDHRERTESEEIDSYLARAEFRLAHTYGLPKPNSVGDLELAVTAAEKFLANHPDHKLAPQAVLEIAQGYAAHGRHKQAVARLQALIENDNYSDCEQIPTARQLLGAQFLAQGEFDQAIAAWKEFLDKHPTDPKWPEVQRKIVDAEYAKAITARRDKEFAQARTMWQTFLNKYPLDSRAPRILLQFGQMKFAQAMQQHDDRVSAALEKGDSAQSVEINDACKSLFEESIADWRRVVSKYPNSNEASEASYMIGVTLEDKLFRLDEALESYKTVKGRFAQRAKQRTDRLTSPQLSVTTERKFRSDEKPRIKLTTRNLKNVTVKAYRVDMVDYFRKMHLASGLETLDIALIDPDEQFDHSVDNYKEYQQSEEDIELPIDGPGVTAVTVSSEELEATTMVVVSDLDMIVKSSRNEMFLFVENMRTGKPAEGVSVLISDGSDVFAEEITSEDGIVQKPYDELKSVGDLRVFAVQQGHMASTVNNLQGLDFSVGLTPRGYLYTDRPAYRSGQLVNIKGIVRWVDHDRFTFRSGETFKLDVYDARGRQLQTKEVVLNDYGTVNSNIILPEFAPQGDYRVHLHRASAGEADAIGELSFETQFKVTQYKLEPVQIEIDLDKDVYFRGEKVKGTLSLKYYYGTPLAGETIEYHFGPDSELFTAKTDDNGEVEIELDTQRFSESQPLDLAVNDRERGLTQTHRIYLATRGFAITGSTVREVYINGESFETLFKVVDPAGKPVQTDLKIEVYRQTSIRDRLGEKLVQTHQVSTDAKRGEARQVVELDDGGVYFVRATGVDQFDNKVSGQVQVAISGDKDAT
;
A
#
# COMPACT_ATOMS: atom_id res chain seq x y z
N MET A 1 -28.23 -54.83 -25.37
CA MET A 1 -28.56 -54.62 -26.80
C MET A 1 -28.39 -53.12 -27.12
N THR A 2 -27.16 -52.61 -26.98
CA THR A 2 -26.79 -51.18 -27.14
C THR A 2 -25.27 -51.04 -27.32
N LEU A 3 -24.66 -51.99 -28.05
CA LEU A 3 -23.24 -51.95 -28.44
C LEU A 3 -23.02 -52.15 -29.96
N ALA A 4 -24.11 -52.24 -30.74
CA ALA A 4 -24.08 -52.54 -32.17
C ALA A 4 -24.44 -51.35 -33.08
N ARG A 5 -24.57 -50.12 -32.54
CA ARG A 5 -24.87 -48.92 -33.34
C ARG A 5 -23.77 -47.84 -33.34
N SER A 6 -22.75 -47.93 -32.49
CA SER A 6 -21.65 -46.94 -32.42
C SER A 6 -20.45 -47.26 -33.34
N LEU A 7 -20.35 -48.45 -33.92
CA LEU A 7 -19.25 -48.81 -34.84
C LEU A 7 -19.49 -48.42 -36.32
N ARG A 8 -20.63 -47.82 -36.67
CA ARG A 8 -20.90 -47.34 -38.03
C ARG A 8 -20.55 -45.87 -38.28
N PHE A 9 -20.25 -45.08 -37.23
CA PHE A 9 -19.89 -43.67 -37.38
C PHE A 9 -18.37 -43.41 -37.44
N LEU A 10 -17.52 -44.41 -37.17
CA LEU A 10 -16.06 -44.28 -37.26
C LEU A 10 -15.47 -44.65 -38.63
N ALA A 11 -16.27 -45.21 -39.54
CA ALA A 11 -15.83 -45.65 -40.86
C ALA A 11 -16.10 -44.62 -41.99
N PHE A 12 -16.69 -43.46 -41.69
CA PHE A 12 -17.05 -42.44 -42.69
C PHE A 12 -16.32 -41.10 -42.52
N ALA A 13 -15.43 -40.96 -41.53
CA ALA A 13 -14.69 -39.73 -41.25
C ALA A 13 -13.19 -39.78 -41.65
N LEU A 14 -12.79 -40.75 -42.48
CA LEU A 14 -11.41 -40.94 -42.94
C LEU A 14 -11.24 -40.73 -44.46
N SER A 15 -12.23 -40.16 -45.15
CA SER A 15 -12.21 -40.00 -46.62
C SER A 15 -12.51 -38.59 -47.15
N SER A 16 -12.35 -37.54 -46.36
CA SER A 16 -12.50 -36.17 -46.87
C SER A 16 -11.76 -35.14 -46.02
N GLY A 17 -10.63 -34.65 -46.52
CA GLY A 17 -9.81 -33.63 -45.84
C GLY A 17 -8.48 -33.32 -46.53
N LEU A 18 -8.44 -33.26 -47.87
CA LEU A 18 -7.35 -32.63 -48.61
C LEU A 18 -7.80 -31.22 -48.96
N PHE A 19 -7.55 -30.26 -48.06
CA PHE A 19 -7.53 -28.85 -48.43
C PHE A 19 -6.07 -28.46 -48.63
N VAL A 20 -5.72 -28.16 -49.88
CA VAL A 20 -4.44 -27.57 -50.26
C VAL A 20 -4.46 -26.12 -49.79
N ALA A 21 -3.73 -25.81 -48.72
CA ALA A 21 -3.32 -24.45 -48.41
C ALA A 21 -1.96 -24.22 -49.07
N SER A 22 -1.96 -23.52 -50.21
CA SER A 22 -0.75 -23.03 -50.85
C SER A 22 -0.18 -21.88 -50.00
N ILE A 23 0.88 -22.16 -49.24
CA ILE A 23 1.77 -21.13 -48.70
C ILE A 23 3.06 -21.23 -49.50
N ALA A 24 3.39 -20.15 -50.21
CA ALA A 24 4.66 -20.02 -50.92
C ALA A 24 5.81 -19.97 -49.89
N ILE A 25 6.68 -20.97 -49.94
CA ILE A 25 8.00 -20.94 -49.29
C ILE A 25 9.02 -20.71 -50.40
N ALA A 26 9.83 -19.67 -50.23
CA ALA A 26 10.95 -19.34 -51.10
C ALA A 26 11.97 -20.50 -51.14
N GLN A 27 12.47 -20.80 -52.33
CA GLN A 27 13.50 -21.82 -52.55
C GLN A 27 14.86 -21.26 -52.14
N ASP A 28 15.48 -21.85 -51.12
CA ASP A 28 16.94 -21.79 -50.94
C ASP A 28 17.57 -23.10 -51.45
N PRO A 29 18.83 -23.06 -51.94
CA PRO A 29 19.47 -24.18 -52.62
C PRO A 29 19.89 -25.29 -51.64
N PRO A 30 20.06 -26.54 -52.11
CA PRO A 30 20.28 -27.68 -51.21
C PRO A 30 21.71 -27.69 -50.69
N VAL A 31 21.86 -27.73 -49.35
CA VAL A 31 23.10 -28.10 -48.68
C VAL A 31 23.07 -29.61 -48.44
N GLU A 32 24.03 -30.32 -49.02
CA GLU A 32 24.26 -31.74 -48.73
C GLU A 32 24.61 -31.91 -47.24
N THR A 33 23.73 -32.58 -46.50
CA THR A 33 24.02 -33.09 -45.16
C THR A 33 23.83 -34.60 -45.15
N GLY A 34 24.87 -35.30 -44.72
CA GLY A 34 24.90 -36.76 -44.66
C GLY A 34 23.86 -37.31 -43.68
N GLY A 35 23.11 -38.30 -44.17
CA GLY A 35 22.77 -39.51 -43.42
C GLY A 35 21.87 -39.38 -42.19
N SER A 36 20.64 -38.89 -42.35
CA SER A 36 19.52 -39.43 -41.57
C SER A 36 18.32 -39.66 -42.49
N SER A 37 17.79 -40.88 -42.50
CA SER A 37 16.74 -41.29 -43.44
C SER A 37 15.44 -40.51 -43.17
N ALA A 38 14.96 -39.75 -44.15
CA ALA A 38 13.62 -39.17 -44.11
C ALA A 38 12.58 -40.28 -43.86
N VAL A 39 11.66 -40.07 -42.90
CA VAL A 39 10.71 -41.08 -42.42
C VAL A 39 9.57 -41.37 -43.41
N THR A 40 9.53 -40.76 -44.60
CA THR A 40 8.40 -40.92 -45.55
C THR A 40 8.77 -40.84 -47.05
N SER A 41 9.99 -41.17 -47.49
CA SER A 41 10.22 -41.40 -48.93
C SER A 41 9.93 -42.86 -49.29
N LEU A 42 9.05 -43.08 -50.28
CA LEU A 42 8.84 -44.41 -50.87
C LEU A 42 10.14 -44.83 -51.58
N PRO A 43 10.54 -46.11 -51.51
CA PRO A 43 11.73 -46.57 -52.22
C PRO A 43 11.54 -46.41 -53.73
N GLU A 44 12.58 -45.95 -54.42
CA GLU A 44 12.55 -45.83 -55.88
C GLU A 44 12.39 -47.22 -56.53
N ILE A 45 11.48 -47.29 -57.50
CA ILE A 45 11.20 -48.50 -58.28
C ILE A 45 11.37 -48.20 -59.76
N ASP A 46 11.60 -49.26 -60.54
CA ASP A 46 11.68 -49.16 -62.00
C ASP A 46 10.41 -48.51 -62.57
N ARG A 47 10.58 -47.53 -63.46
CA ARG A 47 9.49 -46.77 -64.06
C ARG A 47 8.49 -47.69 -64.77
N SER A 48 8.96 -48.78 -65.37
CA SER A 48 8.09 -49.75 -66.04
C SER A 48 7.15 -50.48 -65.06
N ILE A 49 7.64 -50.81 -63.86
CA ILE A 49 6.83 -51.40 -62.78
C ILE A 49 5.84 -50.36 -62.25
N HIS A 50 6.29 -49.12 -62.08
CA HIS A 50 5.43 -48.01 -61.65
C HIS A 50 4.26 -47.77 -62.62
N ASP A 51 4.56 -47.64 -63.91
CA ASP A 51 3.57 -47.39 -64.97
C ASP A 51 2.57 -48.56 -65.09
N ALA A 52 3.03 -49.82 -64.95
CA ALA A 52 2.17 -51.00 -64.96
C ALA A 52 1.22 -51.05 -63.74
N MET A 53 1.71 -50.68 -62.54
CA MET A 53 0.90 -50.57 -61.34
C MET A 53 -0.13 -49.44 -61.44
N GLN A 54 0.24 -48.30 -62.03
CA GLN A 54 -0.64 -47.13 -62.17
C GLN A 54 -1.73 -47.33 -63.23
N SER A 55 -1.40 -48.00 -64.33
CA SER A 55 -2.34 -48.33 -65.42
C SER A 55 -3.29 -49.50 -65.11
N ARG A 56 -3.19 -50.08 -63.89
CA ARG A 56 -3.96 -51.27 -63.45
C ARG A 56 -3.67 -52.53 -64.25
N SER A 57 -2.54 -52.58 -64.96
CA SER A 57 -2.03 -53.76 -65.65
C SER A 57 -1.30 -54.69 -64.68
N TYR A 58 -2.02 -55.17 -63.66
CA TYR A 58 -1.42 -55.86 -62.51
C TYR A 58 -0.73 -57.18 -62.87
N GLY A 59 -1.24 -57.92 -63.86
CA GLY A 59 -0.59 -59.15 -64.33
C GLY A 59 0.79 -58.90 -64.95
N ASP A 60 0.95 -57.80 -65.67
CA ASP A 60 2.24 -57.39 -66.25
C ASP A 60 3.18 -56.84 -65.17
N ALA A 61 2.64 -56.10 -64.20
CA ALA A 61 3.39 -55.64 -63.04
C ALA A 61 4.00 -56.80 -62.24
N VAL A 62 3.25 -57.89 -62.02
CA VAL A 62 3.77 -59.09 -61.33
C VAL A 62 4.95 -59.71 -62.08
N LYS A 63 4.85 -59.87 -63.41
CA LYS A 63 5.94 -60.42 -64.24
C LYS A 63 7.19 -59.54 -64.20
N LEU A 64 7.01 -58.22 -64.29
CA LEU A 64 8.10 -57.26 -64.25
C LEU A 64 8.79 -57.27 -62.87
N ILE A 65 8.01 -57.37 -61.79
CA ILE A 65 8.54 -57.47 -60.43
C ILE A 65 9.26 -58.81 -60.22
N GLU A 66 8.72 -59.93 -60.69
CA GLU A 66 9.36 -61.26 -60.61
C GLU A 66 10.69 -61.30 -61.37
N ALA A 67 10.70 -60.75 -62.59
CA ALA A 67 11.92 -60.63 -63.39
C ALA A 67 12.98 -59.77 -62.69
N LYS A 68 12.54 -58.72 -61.98
CA LYS A 68 13.45 -57.85 -61.22
C LYS A 68 13.98 -58.55 -59.97
N LEU A 69 13.12 -59.23 -59.21
CA LEU A 69 13.49 -59.97 -58.00
C LEU A 69 14.39 -61.19 -58.28
N GLY A 70 14.40 -61.71 -59.51
CA GLY A 70 15.30 -62.79 -59.94
C GLY A 70 16.74 -62.35 -60.28
N GLN A 71 17.04 -61.05 -60.24
CA GLN A 71 18.41 -60.52 -60.46
C GLN A 71 19.24 -60.61 -59.16
N ALA A 72 20.57 -60.63 -59.28
CA ALA A 72 21.46 -60.51 -58.12
C ALA A 72 21.51 -59.05 -57.63
N ASP A 73 21.56 -58.85 -56.31
CA ASP A 73 21.63 -57.53 -55.63
C ASP A 73 20.52 -56.53 -56.01
N VAL A 74 19.27 -56.93 -55.74
CA VAL A 74 18.10 -56.08 -55.98
C VAL A 74 17.92 -55.06 -54.86
N ALA A 75 18.06 -53.78 -55.18
CA ALA A 75 17.73 -52.69 -54.27
C ALA A 75 16.25 -52.74 -53.86
N ASN A 76 15.97 -52.59 -52.56
CA ASN A 76 14.61 -52.61 -51.99
C ASN A 76 13.80 -53.88 -52.36
N ALA A 77 14.46 -55.04 -52.40
CA ALA A 77 13.84 -56.32 -52.73
C ALA A 77 12.61 -56.63 -51.85
N ASP A 78 12.64 -56.24 -50.58
CA ASP A 78 11.52 -56.38 -49.64
C ASP A 78 10.31 -55.52 -50.05
N TYR A 79 10.52 -54.29 -50.52
CA TYR A 79 9.47 -53.43 -51.06
C TYR A 79 8.89 -53.96 -52.37
N LEU A 80 9.74 -54.45 -53.28
CA LEU A 80 9.30 -55.06 -54.52
C LEU A 80 8.47 -56.33 -54.25
N ARG A 81 8.88 -57.14 -53.26
CA ARG A 81 8.10 -58.31 -52.82
C ARG A 81 6.74 -57.91 -52.24
N TYR A 82 6.66 -56.79 -51.52
CA TYR A 82 5.39 -56.25 -51.03
C TYR A 82 4.49 -55.81 -52.20
N LEU A 83 5.04 -55.07 -53.17
CA LEU A 83 4.33 -54.63 -54.37
C LEU A 83 3.86 -55.82 -55.22
N GLN A 84 4.64 -56.90 -55.30
CA GLN A 84 4.24 -58.14 -55.97
C GLN A 84 2.97 -58.71 -55.33
N GLY A 85 2.93 -58.81 -54.00
CA GLY A 85 1.74 -59.27 -53.28
C GLY A 85 0.52 -58.37 -53.49
N VAL A 86 0.71 -57.05 -53.54
CA VAL A 86 -0.37 -56.08 -53.85
C VAL A 86 -0.89 -56.28 -55.28
N ALA A 87 0.01 -56.37 -56.27
CA ALA A 87 -0.36 -56.58 -57.67
C ALA A 87 -1.08 -57.91 -57.89
N GLN A 88 -0.62 -59.00 -57.24
CA GLN A 88 -1.29 -60.30 -57.26
C GLN A 88 -2.68 -60.24 -56.63
N SER A 89 -2.85 -59.46 -55.56
CA SER A 89 -4.14 -59.25 -54.89
C SER A 89 -5.16 -58.58 -55.84
N GLU A 90 -4.75 -57.51 -56.53
CA GLU A 90 -5.59 -56.77 -57.49
C GLU A 90 -5.86 -57.56 -58.77
N ALA A 91 -4.91 -58.40 -59.20
CA ALA A 91 -5.08 -59.36 -60.29
C ALA A 91 -5.99 -60.55 -59.93
N LYS A 92 -6.56 -60.58 -58.71
CA LYS A 92 -7.38 -61.67 -58.14
C LYS A 92 -6.65 -63.01 -58.01
N GLN A 93 -5.33 -63.01 -57.98
CA GLN A 93 -4.47 -64.17 -57.77
C GLN A 93 -4.25 -64.38 -56.27
N TYR A 94 -5.32 -64.69 -55.55
CA TYR A 94 -5.32 -64.60 -54.09
C TYR A 94 -4.37 -65.57 -53.38
N ASP A 95 -4.25 -66.82 -53.83
CA ASP A 95 -3.34 -67.80 -53.22
C ASP A 95 -1.86 -67.43 -53.45
N ALA A 96 -1.55 -66.91 -54.64
CA ALA A 96 -0.21 -66.40 -54.94
C ALA A 96 0.11 -65.16 -54.08
N ALA A 97 -0.84 -64.25 -53.92
CA ALA A 97 -0.68 -63.06 -53.08
C ALA A 97 -0.42 -63.41 -51.60
N ILE A 98 -1.18 -64.37 -51.04
CA ILE A 98 -0.98 -64.85 -49.66
C ILE A 98 0.44 -65.40 -49.47
N ASN A 99 0.87 -66.32 -50.35
CA ASN A 99 2.20 -66.91 -50.31
C ASN A 99 3.31 -65.86 -50.47
N THR A 100 3.12 -64.88 -51.36
CA THR A 100 4.08 -63.78 -51.53
C THR A 100 4.20 -62.93 -50.26
N PHE A 101 3.09 -62.54 -49.64
CA PHE A 101 3.10 -61.79 -48.38
C PHE A 101 3.71 -62.60 -47.21
N GLU A 102 3.47 -63.91 -47.14
CA GLU A 102 4.11 -64.83 -46.18
C GLU A 102 5.62 -64.98 -46.42
N SER A 103 6.05 -65.09 -47.68
CA SER A 103 7.48 -65.16 -48.02
C SER A 103 8.20 -63.89 -47.61
N LEU A 104 7.59 -62.71 -47.81
CA LEU A 104 8.16 -61.45 -47.34
C LEU A 104 8.39 -61.45 -45.83
N GLU A 105 7.42 -61.99 -45.08
CA GLU A 105 7.52 -62.09 -43.63
C GLU A 105 8.65 -63.03 -43.16
N LYS A 106 8.82 -64.15 -43.85
CA LYS A 106 9.85 -65.14 -43.54
C LYS A 106 11.25 -64.69 -43.96
N ASP A 107 11.37 -64.17 -45.16
CA ASP A 107 12.65 -63.87 -45.81
C ASP A 107 13.21 -62.51 -45.33
N TYR A 108 12.33 -61.58 -44.91
CA TYR A 108 12.71 -60.24 -44.45
C TYR A 108 12.08 -59.89 -43.08
N PRO A 109 12.45 -60.58 -41.98
CA PRO A 109 11.82 -60.42 -40.66
C PRO A 109 12.04 -59.05 -39.99
N LYS A 110 12.90 -58.19 -40.56
CA LYS A 110 13.13 -56.80 -40.11
C LYS A 110 12.64 -55.74 -41.11
N SER A 111 11.92 -56.14 -42.17
CA SER A 111 11.48 -55.20 -43.21
C SER A 111 10.49 -54.15 -42.68
N LYS A 112 10.63 -52.91 -43.17
CA LYS A 112 9.68 -51.82 -42.90
C LYS A 112 8.29 -52.08 -43.50
N TRP A 113 8.17 -53.05 -44.42
CA TRP A 113 6.94 -53.39 -45.15
C TRP A 113 6.13 -54.52 -44.52
N LEU A 114 6.62 -55.15 -43.45
CA LEU A 114 5.99 -56.32 -42.82
C LEU A 114 4.54 -56.07 -42.41
N SER A 115 4.27 -54.95 -41.72
CA SER A 115 2.91 -54.65 -41.27
C SER A 115 1.97 -54.42 -42.45
N ARG A 116 2.42 -53.69 -43.48
CA ARG A 116 1.63 -53.49 -44.71
C ARG A 116 1.40 -54.82 -45.46
N SER A 117 2.40 -55.71 -45.47
CA SER A 117 2.31 -57.07 -46.02
C SER A 117 1.26 -57.89 -45.28
N ARG A 118 1.27 -57.89 -43.93
CA ARG A 118 0.28 -58.58 -43.08
C ARG A 118 -1.14 -58.04 -43.29
N PHE A 119 -1.33 -56.72 -43.36
CA PHE A 119 -2.63 -56.12 -43.71
C PHE A 119 -3.07 -56.47 -45.13
N GLY A 120 -2.14 -56.49 -46.08
CA GLY A 120 -2.38 -56.97 -47.45
C GLY A 120 -2.88 -58.41 -47.45
N ARG A 121 -2.21 -59.31 -46.73
CA ARG A 121 -2.60 -60.72 -46.56
C ARG A 121 -3.97 -60.86 -45.90
N ALA A 122 -4.24 -60.12 -44.82
CA ALA A 122 -5.54 -60.12 -44.15
C ALA A 122 -6.67 -59.65 -45.09
N ASN A 123 -6.41 -58.62 -45.90
CA ASN A 123 -7.36 -58.14 -46.91
C ASN A 123 -7.65 -59.20 -47.98
N VAL A 124 -6.64 -59.95 -48.43
CA VAL A 124 -6.82 -61.07 -49.36
C VAL A 124 -7.66 -62.19 -48.73
N TYR A 125 -7.41 -62.57 -47.48
CA TYR A 125 -8.27 -63.52 -46.75
C TYR A 125 -9.71 -63.02 -46.64
N ALA A 126 -9.93 -61.73 -46.39
CA ALA A 126 -11.26 -61.12 -46.36
C ALA A 126 -11.96 -61.15 -47.73
N LEU A 127 -11.23 -60.88 -48.83
CA LEU A 127 -11.74 -60.98 -50.21
C LEU A 127 -12.13 -62.42 -50.59
N LYS A 128 -11.41 -63.42 -50.04
CA LYS A 128 -11.77 -64.85 -50.14
C LYS A 128 -12.91 -65.28 -49.21
N ARG A 129 -13.50 -64.36 -48.45
CA ARG A 129 -14.53 -64.61 -47.43
C ARG A 129 -14.06 -65.50 -46.26
N GLN A 130 -12.74 -65.58 -46.04
CA GLN A 130 -12.12 -66.29 -44.91
C GLN A 130 -11.94 -65.32 -43.73
N TYR A 131 -13.06 -64.97 -43.10
CA TYR A 131 -13.10 -63.91 -42.09
C TYR A 131 -12.39 -64.27 -40.78
N ILE A 132 -12.28 -65.56 -40.44
CA ILE A 132 -11.59 -66.00 -39.22
C ILE A 132 -10.09 -65.77 -39.34
N ASP A 133 -9.50 -66.20 -40.46
CA ASP A 133 -8.06 -66.04 -40.74
C ASP A 133 -7.67 -64.57 -40.90
N ALA A 134 -8.52 -63.79 -41.60
CA ALA A 134 -8.36 -62.34 -41.68
C ALA A 134 -8.48 -61.69 -40.29
N GLY A 135 -9.46 -62.11 -39.49
CA GLY A 135 -9.70 -61.62 -38.14
C GLY A 135 -8.52 -61.83 -37.20
N ALA A 136 -7.89 -63.01 -37.24
CA ALA A 136 -6.70 -63.32 -36.44
C ALA A 136 -5.50 -62.40 -36.77
N ILE A 137 -5.26 -62.15 -38.07
CA ILE A 137 -4.19 -61.24 -38.50
C ILE A 137 -4.52 -59.79 -38.12
N TYR A 138 -5.76 -59.34 -38.35
CA TYR A 138 -6.20 -58.00 -37.94
C TYR A 138 -6.10 -57.79 -36.43
N GLN A 139 -6.47 -58.80 -35.63
CA GLN A 139 -6.36 -58.74 -34.18
C GLN A 139 -4.89 -58.61 -33.74
N SER A 140 -4.00 -59.46 -34.24
CA SER A 140 -2.57 -59.42 -33.88
C SER A 140 -1.90 -58.11 -34.30
N GLU A 141 -2.21 -57.58 -35.49
CA GLU A 141 -1.70 -56.27 -35.90
C GLU A 141 -2.34 -55.11 -35.15
N ALA A 142 -3.63 -55.19 -34.77
CA ALA A 142 -4.26 -54.21 -33.91
C ALA A 142 -3.62 -54.20 -32.50
N GLU A 143 -3.38 -55.37 -31.91
CA GLU A 143 -2.66 -55.52 -30.63
C GLU A 143 -1.24 -54.92 -30.72
N ARG A 144 -0.53 -55.13 -31.83
CA ARG A 144 0.79 -54.53 -32.07
C ARG A 144 0.71 -53.01 -32.25
N LEU A 145 -0.24 -52.51 -33.02
CA LEU A 145 -0.43 -51.06 -33.25
C LEU A 145 -0.85 -50.33 -31.97
N LEU A 146 -1.58 -51.01 -31.09
CA LEU A 146 -1.99 -50.50 -29.78
C LEU A 146 -0.97 -50.81 -28.67
N SER A 147 0.10 -51.56 -28.98
CA SER A 147 1.13 -51.94 -28.01
C SER A 147 1.85 -50.72 -27.43
N ARG A 148 2.28 -50.83 -26.17
CA ARG A 148 2.99 -49.75 -25.46
C ARG A 148 4.28 -49.32 -26.19
N GLY A 149 5.05 -50.28 -26.69
CA GLY A 149 6.30 -49.98 -27.42
C GLY A 149 6.07 -49.22 -28.74
N ARG A 150 4.98 -49.51 -29.47
CA ARG A 150 4.68 -48.80 -30.72
C ARG A 150 4.29 -47.34 -30.48
N LYS A 151 3.63 -47.05 -29.35
CA LYS A 151 3.29 -45.69 -28.94
C LYS A 151 4.55 -44.87 -28.64
N ASP A 152 5.54 -45.47 -27.99
CA ASP A 152 6.84 -44.84 -27.75
C ASP A 152 7.59 -44.52 -29.05
N ASP A 153 7.63 -45.45 -30.00
CA ASP A 153 8.29 -45.22 -31.29
C ASP A 153 7.64 -44.08 -32.08
N LEU A 154 6.31 -43.96 -32.02
CA LEU A 154 5.60 -42.86 -32.66
C LEU A 154 5.86 -41.53 -31.94
N ALA A 155 5.90 -41.55 -30.60
CA ALA A 155 6.24 -40.37 -29.80
C ALA A 155 7.66 -39.88 -30.09
N LYS A 156 8.65 -40.77 -30.22
CA LYS A 156 10.05 -40.40 -30.54
C LYS A 156 10.20 -39.56 -31.80
N ILE A 157 9.37 -39.78 -32.82
CA ILE A 157 9.37 -38.94 -34.04
C ILE A 157 9.06 -37.48 -33.68
N TYR A 158 8.06 -37.25 -32.83
CA TYR A 158 7.75 -35.91 -32.34
C TYR A 158 8.87 -35.36 -31.45
N LEU A 159 9.51 -36.20 -30.64
CA LEU A 159 10.60 -35.79 -29.75
C LEU A 159 11.84 -35.31 -30.52
N GLU A 160 12.18 -35.93 -31.65
CA GLU A 160 13.31 -35.46 -32.48
C GLU A 160 13.12 -34.01 -32.94
N PHE A 161 11.90 -33.64 -33.35
CA PHE A 161 11.58 -32.26 -33.68
C PHE A 161 11.53 -31.38 -32.43
N ALA A 162 10.91 -31.86 -31.35
CA ALA A 162 10.75 -31.11 -30.11
C ALA A 162 12.10 -30.75 -29.48
N ASP A 163 13.01 -31.71 -29.32
CA ASP A 163 14.35 -31.53 -28.76
C ASP A 163 15.18 -30.59 -29.65
N ARG A 164 15.06 -30.70 -30.98
CA ARG A 164 15.74 -29.78 -31.92
C ARG A 164 15.28 -28.33 -31.74
N TYR A 165 13.97 -28.10 -31.57
CA TYR A 165 13.45 -26.77 -31.28
C TYR A 165 13.82 -26.31 -29.86
N PHE A 166 13.90 -27.22 -28.89
CA PHE A 166 14.29 -26.93 -27.51
C PHE A 166 15.75 -26.50 -27.40
N GLU A 167 16.67 -27.22 -28.05
CA GLU A 167 18.11 -26.91 -28.08
C GLU A 167 18.45 -25.73 -29.00
N GLY A 168 17.59 -25.46 -29.97
CA GLY A 168 17.71 -24.39 -30.95
C GLY A 168 18.29 -24.86 -32.28
N LEU A 169 17.79 -24.25 -33.36
CA LEU A 169 18.26 -24.55 -34.70
C LEU A 169 19.67 -23.99 -34.92
N PRO A 170 20.55 -24.71 -35.65
CA PRO A 170 21.82 -24.16 -36.10
C PRO A 170 21.56 -22.89 -36.90
N ALA A 171 22.28 -21.82 -36.59
CA ALA A 171 22.30 -20.66 -37.47
C ALA A 171 23.10 -21.00 -38.73
N ASP A 172 22.81 -20.34 -39.85
CA ASP A 172 23.56 -20.47 -41.12
C ASP A 172 25.07 -20.14 -40.96
N ASP A 173 25.39 -19.41 -39.89
CA ASP A 173 26.75 -19.11 -39.43
C ASP A 173 27.04 -19.88 -38.12
N PRO A 174 28.01 -20.82 -38.09
CA PRO A 174 28.35 -21.61 -36.92
C PRO A 174 28.83 -20.79 -35.71
N THR A 175 29.20 -19.52 -35.91
CA THR A 175 29.64 -18.63 -34.82
C THR A 175 28.48 -18.00 -34.05
N LYS A 176 27.24 -18.12 -34.55
CA LYS A 176 26.05 -17.60 -33.88
C LYS A 176 25.43 -18.67 -32.97
N ALA A 177 25.07 -18.26 -31.76
CA ALA A 177 24.41 -19.13 -30.80
C ALA A 177 23.10 -19.72 -31.37
N LYS A 178 22.88 -21.02 -31.14
CA LYS A 178 21.61 -21.70 -31.43
C LYS A 178 20.47 -20.91 -30.78
N LYS A 179 19.36 -20.73 -31.51
CA LYS A 179 18.18 -20.03 -31.00
C LYS A 179 17.06 -21.04 -30.71
N PRO A 180 16.79 -21.36 -29.43
CA PRO A 180 15.65 -22.17 -29.04
C PRO A 180 14.32 -21.55 -29.49
N ASN A 181 13.36 -22.41 -29.84
CA ASN A 181 11.97 -22.06 -30.07
C ASN A 181 11.08 -22.90 -29.15
N PHE A 182 10.99 -22.48 -27.89
CA PHE A 182 10.24 -23.20 -26.85
C PHE A 182 8.75 -23.35 -27.16
N LYS A 183 8.15 -22.42 -27.93
CA LYS A 183 6.74 -22.51 -28.34
C LYS A 183 6.51 -23.67 -29.32
N GLN A 184 7.40 -23.82 -30.29
CA GLN A 184 7.34 -24.96 -31.22
C GLN A 184 7.69 -26.26 -30.50
N ALA A 185 8.74 -26.27 -29.67
CA ALA A 185 9.09 -27.43 -28.86
C ALA A 185 7.91 -27.92 -28.00
N LEU A 186 7.23 -27.01 -27.28
CA LEU A 186 6.04 -27.30 -26.49
C LEU A 186 4.92 -27.94 -27.33
N THR A 187 4.71 -27.45 -28.56
CA THR A 187 3.69 -27.99 -29.47
C THR A 187 4.00 -29.45 -29.80
N TYR A 188 5.24 -29.76 -30.20
CA TYR A 188 5.64 -31.14 -30.54
C TYR A 188 5.64 -32.07 -29.32
N TYR A 189 6.10 -31.62 -28.15
CA TYR A 189 6.01 -32.41 -26.93
C TYR A 189 4.55 -32.70 -26.54
N SER A 190 3.65 -31.71 -26.69
CA SER A 190 2.22 -31.89 -26.41
C SER A 190 1.56 -32.88 -27.36
N GLU A 191 1.94 -32.90 -28.64
CA GLU A 191 1.49 -33.93 -29.58
C GLU A 191 2.04 -35.31 -29.23
N ALA A 192 3.30 -35.41 -28.79
CA ALA A 192 3.90 -36.67 -28.34
C ALA A 192 3.13 -37.28 -27.15
N VAL A 193 2.65 -36.45 -26.22
CA VAL A 193 1.81 -36.86 -25.09
C VAL A 193 0.50 -37.53 -25.54
N LYS A 194 -0.16 -37.01 -26.58
CA LYS A 194 -1.46 -37.52 -27.07
C LYS A 194 -1.39 -38.96 -27.58
N LEU A 195 -0.20 -39.42 -27.95
CA LEU A 195 0.03 -40.78 -28.45
C LEU A 195 0.01 -41.84 -27.34
N GLY A 196 0.01 -41.42 -26.07
CA GLY A 196 0.01 -42.30 -24.90
C GLY A 196 1.32 -43.09 -24.75
N PRO A 197 2.49 -42.42 -24.68
CA PRO A 197 3.77 -43.09 -24.46
C PRO A 197 3.81 -43.76 -23.07
N THR A 198 4.78 -44.67 -22.87
CA THR A 198 5.07 -45.31 -21.59
C THR A 198 5.51 -44.29 -20.55
N ASP A 199 5.33 -44.61 -19.26
CA ASP A 199 5.69 -43.72 -18.15
C ASP A 199 7.19 -43.33 -18.17
N SER A 200 8.06 -44.24 -18.61
CA SER A 200 9.50 -44.00 -18.79
C SER A 200 9.81 -42.91 -19.83
N LEU A 201 9.06 -42.86 -20.93
CA LEU A 201 9.21 -41.80 -21.93
C LEU A 201 8.44 -40.55 -21.51
N ARG A 202 7.28 -40.73 -20.88
CA ARG A 202 6.40 -39.67 -20.42
C ARG A 202 7.07 -38.75 -19.42
N LEU A 203 7.85 -39.28 -18.48
CA LEU A 203 8.59 -38.46 -17.52
C LEU A 203 9.52 -37.44 -18.21
N LYS A 204 10.22 -37.85 -19.30
CA LYS A 204 11.12 -36.95 -20.04
C LYS A 204 10.33 -35.87 -20.77
N ILE A 205 9.19 -36.24 -21.35
CA ILE A 205 8.32 -35.31 -22.10
C ILE A 205 7.71 -34.29 -21.16
N ASP A 206 7.13 -34.72 -20.04
CA ASP A 206 6.46 -33.84 -19.08
C ASP A 206 7.45 -32.86 -18.43
N PHE A 207 8.66 -33.32 -18.12
CA PHE A 207 9.74 -32.42 -17.64
C PHE A 207 10.10 -31.36 -18.69
N ARG A 208 10.23 -31.74 -19.97
CA ARG A 208 10.50 -30.79 -21.07
C ARG A 208 9.35 -29.82 -21.30
N ILE A 209 8.10 -30.26 -21.18
CA ILE A 209 6.92 -29.39 -21.25
C ILE A 209 6.97 -28.34 -20.13
N ALA A 210 7.26 -28.75 -18.90
CA ALA A 210 7.38 -27.84 -17.77
C ALA A 210 8.49 -26.80 -18.01
N ARG A 211 9.65 -27.24 -18.51
CA ARG A 211 10.75 -26.34 -18.92
C ARG A 211 10.36 -25.39 -20.06
N CYS A 212 9.61 -25.84 -21.06
CA CYS A 212 9.13 -24.96 -22.12
C CYS A 212 8.22 -23.86 -21.58
N HIS A 213 7.28 -24.18 -20.69
CA HIS A 213 6.42 -23.17 -20.06
C HIS A 213 7.24 -22.16 -19.24
N ASP A 214 8.23 -22.65 -18.48
CA ASP A 214 9.17 -21.84 -17.69
C ASP A 214 9.95 -20.86 -18.57
N GLU A 215 10.63 -21.34 -19.62
CA GLU A 215 11.41 -20.51 -20.54
C GLU A 215 10.54 -19.54 -21.37
N LEU A 216 9.26 -19.88 -21.60
CA LEU A 216 8.26 -18.98 -22.20
C LEU A 216 7.69 -17.94 -21.23
N LYS A 217 8.13 -17.95 -19.96
CA LYS A 217 7.62 -17.12 -18.86
C LYS A 217 6.10 -17.26 -18.63
N GLN A 218 5.57 -18.45 -18.92
CA GLN A 218 4.18 -18.80 -18.67
C GLN A 218 4.06 -19.34 -17.24
N HIS A 219 4.04 -18.43 -16.26
CA HIS A 219 4.16 -18.78 -14.84
C HIS A 219 3.15 -19.82 -14.35
N ASP A 220 1.84 -19.60 -14.56
CA ASP A 220 0.81 -20.55 -14.10
C ASP A 220 0.90 -21.93 -14.79
N PRO A 221 1.00 -22.02 -16.14
CA PRO A 221 1.22 -23.29 -16.81
C PRO A 221 2.51 -24.01 -16.37
N ALA A 222 3.58 -23.26 -16.11
CA ALA A 222 4.85 -23.82 -15.64
C ALA A 222 4.71 -24.42 -14.23
N ILE A 223 4.12 -23.67 -13.29
CA ILE A 223 3.85 -24.15 -11.93
C ILE A 223 3.03 -25.45 -11.96
N GLN A 224 1.91 -25.44 -12.68
CA GLN A 224 1.04 -26.63 -12.81
C GLN A 224 1.76 -27.81 -13.46
N SER A 225 2.67 -27.55 -14.41
CA SER A 225 3.41 -28.61 -15.11
C SER A 225 4.50 -29.23 -14.22
N TYR A 226 5.24 -28.42 -13.46
CA TYR A 226 6.22 -28.93 -12.50
C TYR A 226 5.54 -29.66 -11.33
N GLU A 227 4.45 -29.13 -10.78
CA GLU A 227 3.68 -29.82 -9.72
C GLU A 227 3.13 -31.16 -10.20
N ARG A 228 2.57 -31.20 -11.42
CA ARG A 228 2.11 -32.46 -12.04
C ARG A 228 3.26 -33.45 -12.21
N PHE A 229 4.40 -32.99 -12.72
CA PHE A 229 5.58 -33.83 -12.91
C PHE A 229 6.06 -34.43 -11.59
N LEU A 230 6.21 -33.62 -10.54
CA LEU A 230 6.65 -34.07 -9.22
C LEU A 230 5.64 -35.05 -8.61
N ASN A 231 4.33 -34.78 -8.68
CA ASN A 231 3.29 -35.69 -8.18
C ASN A 231 3.26 -37.05 -8.91
N GLN A 232 3.68 -37.09 -10.18
CA GLN A 232 3.64 -38.31 -10.99
C GLN A 232 4.91 -39.18 -10.87
N PHE A 233 6.07 -38.53 -10.71
CA PHE A 233 7.37 -39.17 -10.89
C PHE A 233 8.36 -38.95 -9.73
N ALA A 234 8.02 -38.17 -8.70
CA ALA A 234 8.87 -37.97 -7.52
C ALA A 234 8.41 -38.76 -6.28
N GLY A 235 9.30 -38.87 -5.28
CA GLY A 235 9.06 -39.59 -4.03
C GLY A 235 9.38 -41.09 -4.07
N ASP A 236 9.31 -41.75 -2.90
CA ASP A 236 9.71 -43.17 -2.73
C ASP A 236 8.70 -44.16 -3.36
N ALA A 237 7.45 -43.72 -3.57
CA ALA A 237 6.38 -44.48 -4.19
C ALA A 237 5.62 -43.63 -5.23
N PRO A 238 6.19 -43.41 -6.43
CA PRO A 238 5.58 -42.57 -7.46
C PRO A 238 4.25 -43.18 -7.94
N THR A 239 3.26 -42.33 -8.23
CA THR A 239 1.90 -42.77 -8.64
C THR A 239 1.90 -43.61 -9.93
N THR A 240 2.89 -43.42 -10.79
CA THR A 240 3.08 -44.17 -12.04
C THR A 240 3.88 -45.47 -11.86
N GLY A 241 4.44 -45.72 -10.68
CA GLY A 241 5.40 -46.81 -10.42
C GLY A 241 6.77 -46.64 -11.08
N THR A 242 6.99 -45.53 -11.81
CA THR A 242 8.28 -45.17 -12.42
C THR A 242 8.80 -43.88 -11.80
N ALA A 243 9.97 -43.94 -11.13
CA ALA A 243 10.57 -42.76 -10.51
C ALA A 243 11.48 -42.01 -11.49
N ALA A 244 11.43 -40.68 -11.48
CA ALA A 244 12.41 -39.85 -12.18
C ALA A 244 13.78 -39.92 -11.47
N PRO A 245 14.91 -39.72 -12.18
CA PRO A 245 16.22 -39.59 -11.53
C PRO A 245 16.22 -38.48 -10.47
N ILE A 246 16.93 -38.68 -9.37
CA ILE A 246 16.96 -37.73 -8.23
C ILE A 246 17.40 -36.33 -8.69
N ALA A 247 18.44 -36.21 -9.52
CA ALA A 247 18.88 -34.91 -10.04
C ALA A 247 17.77 -34.17 -10.81
N MET A 248 16.94 -34.89 -11.57
CA MET A 248 15.81 -34.31 -12.28
C MET A 248 14.69 -33.87 -11.33
N GLN A 249 14.44 -34.62 -10.25
CA GLN A 249 13.50 -34.21 -9.20
C GLN A 249 13.98 -32.93 -8.50
N VAL A 250 15.27 -32.86 -8.15
CA VAL A 250 15.87 -31.67 -7.52
C VAL A 250 15.82 -30.47 -8.46
N GLU A 251 16.16 -30.63 -9.75
CA GLU A 251 16.05 -29.54 -10.73
C GLU A 251 14.60 -29.06 -10.86
N ALA A 252 13.64 -29.99 -11.00
CA ALA A 252 12.22 -29.66 -11.12
C ALA A 252 11.72 -28.88 -9.90
N THR A 253 12.06 -29.31 -8.68
CA THR A 253 11.67 -28.63 -7.43
C THR A 253 12.34 -27.25 -7.31
N PHE A 254 13.63 -27.13 -7.65
CA PHE A 254 14.32 -25.84 -7.66
C PHE A 254 13.67 -24.86 -8.63
N ARG A 255 13.34 -25.31 -9.85
CA ARG A 255 12.69 -24.50 -10.88
C ARG A 255 11.26 -24.13 -10.49
N LEU A 256 10.49 -25.06 -9.91
CA LEU A 256 9.15 -24.77 -9.38
C LEU A 256 9.20 -23.60 -8.39
N GLY A 257 10.11 -23.63 -7.42
CA GLY A 257 10.30 -22.53 -6.48
C GLY A 257 10.70 -21.21 -7.18
N SER A 258 11.51 -21.29 -8.23
CA SER A 258 11.94 -20.10 -9.00
C SER A 258 10.76 -19.46 -9.73
N VAL A 259 9.95 -20.26 -10.43
CA VAL A 259 8.76 -19.78 -11.14
C VAL A 259 7.71 -19.26 -10.16
N GLN A 260 7.53 -19.90 -9.00
CA GLN A 260 6.64 -19.41 -7.94
C GLN A 260 7.08 -18.01 -7.45
N LEU A 261 8.38 -17.79 -7.25
CA LEU A 261 8.90 -16.49 -6.86
C LEU A 261 8.66 -15.44 -7.95
N ASP A 262 8.96 -15.76 -9.21
CA ASP A 262 8.74 -14.86 -10.36
C ASP A 262 7.25 -14.55 -10.58
N ALA A 263 6.36 -15.47 -10.21
CA ALA A 263 4.90 -15.29 -10.20
C ALA A 263 4.38 -14.45 -9.02
N ASN A 264 5.27 -13.83 -8.24
CA ASN A 264 4.95 -13.09 -7.02
C ASN A 264 4.25 -13.95 -5.94
N ARG A 265 4.66 -15.23 -5.80
CA ARG A 265 4.21 -16.17 -4.75
C ARG A 265 5.37 -16.55 -3.82
N PRO A 266 5.95 -15.60 -3.07
CA PRO A 266 7.16 -15.84 -2.28
C PRO A 266 6.98 -16.85 -1.15
N SER A 267 5.79 -16.98 -0.55
CA SER A 267 5.52 -17.98 0.48
C SER A 267 5.56 -19.40 -0.07
N GLN A 268 4.95 -19.65 -1.23
CA GLN A 268 5.01 -20.94 -1.93
C GLN A 268 6.45 -21.29 -2.33
N ALA A 269 7.19 -20.36 -2.94
CA ALA A 269 8.59 -20.56 -3.31
C ALA A 269 9.46 -20.93 -2.11
N ARG A 270 9.29 -20.23 -0.99
CA ARG A 270 10.00 -20.47 0.26
C ARG A 270 9.72 -21.87 0.80
N LYS A 271 8.46 -22.30 0.77
CA LYS A 271 8.04 -23.64 1.16
C LYS A 271 8.74 -24.70 0.30
N THR A 272 8.63 -24.57 -1.02
CA THR A 272 9.23 -25.49 -2.01
C THR A 272 10.73 -25.68 -1.78
N TRP A 273 11.48 -24.59 -1.59
CA TRP A 273 12.93 -24.68 -1.34
C TRP A 273 13.29 -25.15 0.06
N ARG A 274 12.50 -24.81 1.09
CA ARG A 274 12.73 -25.34 2.45
C ARG A 274 12.51 -26.85 2.53
N ASP A 275 11.46 -27.34 1.88
CA ASP A 275 11.18 -28.77 1.82
C ASP A 275 12.26 -29.52 1.06
N LEU A 276 12.71 -28.97 -0.09
CA LEU A 276 13.82 -29.52 -0.85
C LEU A 276 15.11 -29.66 0.00
N LEU A 277 15.47 -28.61 0.73
CA LEU A 277 16.66 -28.61 1.57
C LEU A 277 16.52 -29.56 2.78
N SER A 278 15.32 -29.66 3.37
CA SER A 278 15.05 -30.57 4.48
C SER A 278 15.13 -32.02 4.05
N GLU A 279 14.45 -32.38 2.95
CA GLU A 279 14.47 -33.74 2.40
C GLU A 279 15.90 -34.19 2.06
N TRP A 280 16.72 -33.29 1.51
CA TRP A 280 18.10 -33.62 1.16
C TRP A 280 19.02 -33.78 2.36
N LYS A 281 18.78 -33.01 3.44
CA LYS A 281 19.57 -33.10 4.67
C LYS A 281 19.48 -34.49 5.32
N ASP A 282 18.33 -35.15 5.20
CA ASP A 282 18.06 -36.43 5.85
C ASP A 282 18.49 -37.65 5.01
N ARG A 283 18.91 -37.47 3.73
CA ARG A 283 19.36 -38.56 2.83
C ARG A 283 20.85 -38.88 3.00
N ASP A 284 21.21 -40.17 3.11
CA ASP A 284 22.60 -40.64 3.27
C ASP A 284 23.50 -40.16 2.11
N HIS A 285 24.65 -39.59 2.47
CA HIS A 285 25.63 -39.04 1.53
C HIS A 285 26.30 -40.12 0.66
N ARG A 286 26.23 -41.40 1.03
CA ARG A 286 26.95 -42.52 0.40
C ARG A 286 26.28 -43.11 -0.86
N GLU A 287 25.06 -42.70 -1.20
CA GLU A 287 24.30 -43.18 -2.38
C GLU A 287 24.41 -42.24 -3.61
N ARG A 288 25.31 -41.24 -3.58
CA ARG A 288 25.31 -40.11 -4.52
C ARG A 288 26.25 -40.32 -5.73
N THR A 289 25.71 -40.82 -6.85
CA THR A 289 26.44 -40.88 -8.14
C THR A 289 26.48 -39.55 -8.91
N GLU A 290 25.69 -38.55 -8.51
CA GLU A 290 25.50 -37.25 -9.23
C GLU A 290 25.56 -36.03 -8.28
N SER A 291 26.47 -36.03 -7.29
CA SER A 291 26.46 -35.04 -6.18
C SER A 291 26.64 -33.59 -6.64
N GLU A 292 27.54 -33.29 -7.58
CA GLU A 292 27.89 -31.90 -7.92
C GLU A 292 26.73 -31.09 -8.53
N GLU A 293 25.93 -31.69 -9.41
CA GLU A 293 24.77 -31.02 -10.02
C GLU A 293 23.68 -30.76 -8.98
N ILE A 294 23.43 -31.75 -8.12
CA ILE A 294 22.46 -31.65 -7.04
C ILE A 294 22.89 -30.56 -6.04
N ASP A 295 24.15 -30.60 -5.60
CA ASP A 295 24.72 -29.62 -4.67
C ASP A 295 24.65 -28.20 -5.26
N SER A 296 24.79 -28.03 -6.58
CA SER A 296 24.60 -26.75 -7.26
C SER A 296 23.16 -26.23 -7.16
N TYR A 297 22.15 -27.07 -7.37
CA TYR A 297 20.75 -26.66 -7.23
C TYR A 297 20.37 -26.34 -5.79
N LEU A 298 20.90 -27.10 -4.83
CA LEU A 298 20.65 -26.85 -3.41
C LEU A 298 21.28 -25.54 -2.93
N ALA A 299 22.53 -25.27 -3.32
CA ALA A 299 23.20 -24.00 -3.04
C ALA A 299 22.41 -22.82 -3.64
N ARG A 300 21.90 -22.97 -4.88
CA ARG A 300 21.05 -21.96 -5.52
C ARG A 300 19.70 -21.80 -4.82
N ALA A 301 19.09 -22.88 -4.34
CA ALA A 301 17.85 -22.84 -3.57
C ALA A 301 18.05 -22.07 -2.25
N GLU A 302 19.14 -22.36 -1.52
CA GLU A 302 19.48 -21.68 -0.28
C GLU A 302 19.75 -20.19 -0.49
N PHE A 303 20.49 -19.82 -1.54
CA PHE A 303 20.66 -18.42 -1.96
C PHE A 303 19.32 -17.73 -2.27
N ARG A 304 18.42 -18.41 -3.01
CA ARG A 304 17.13 -17.86 -3.40
C ARG A 304 16.13 -17.75 -2.25
N LEU A 305 16.32 -18.45 -1.12
CA LEU A 305 15.48 -18.27 0.07
C LEU A 305 15.51 -16.83 0.58
N ALA A 306 16.65 -16.15 0.52
CA ALA A 306 16.73 -14.74 0.92
C ALA A 306 15.82 -13.83 0.07
N HIS A 307 15.67 -14.14 -1.23
CA HIS A 307 14.82 -13.38 -2.16
C HIS A 307 13.33 -13.55 -1.87
N THR A 308 12.93 -14.67 -1.26
CA THR A 308 11.53 -14.85 -0.81
C THR A 308 11.16 -13.90 0.33
N TYR A 309 12.14 -13.27 0.99
CA TYR A 309 11.94 -12.15 1.93
C TYR A 309 12.17 -10.78 1.28
N GLY A 310 12.34 -10.71 -0.04
CA GLY A 310 12.46 -9.47 -0.81
C GLY A 310 13.89 -8.94 -0.99
N LEU A 311 14.94 -9.69 -0.64
CA LEU A 311 16.32 -9.26 -0.94
C LEU A 311 16.49 -9.03 -2.47
N PRO A 312 17.17 -7.94 -2.92
CA PRO A 312 17.91 -6.91 -2.17
C PRO A 312 17.10 -5.70 -1.67
N LYS A 313 15.78 -5.67 -1.82
CA LYS A 313 14.93 -4.58 -1.32
C LYS A 313 13.74 -5.12 -0.51
N PRO A 314 13.97 -5.63 0.72
CA PRO A 314 12.91 -6.13 1.58
C PRO A 314 11.83 -5.06 1.86
N ASN A 315 10.60 -5.49 2.15
CA ASN A 315 9.48 -4.56 2.36
C ASN A 315 9.46 -3.95 3.76
N SER A 316 10.10 -4.62 4.72
CA SER A 316 10.12 -4.21 6.12
C SER A 316 11.46 -4.54 6.76
N VAL A 317 11.75 -3.89 7.88
CA VAL A 317 12.90 -4.21 8.72
C VAL A 317 12.88 -5.67 9.18
N GLY A 318 11.70 -6.22 9.51
CA GLY A 318 11.56 -7.62 9.88
C GLY A 318 11.90 -8.57 8.73
N ASP A 319 11.46 -8.25 7.51
CA ASP A 319 11.81 -9.04 6.32
C ASP A 319 13.30 -8.90 5.96
N LEU A 320 13.91 -7.74 6.19
CA LEU A 320 15.34 -7.55 6.04
C LEU A 320 16.15 -8.49 6.94
N GLU A 321 15.79 -8.60 8.22
CA GLU A 321 16.50 -9.52 9.13
C GLU A 321 16.38 -10.98 8.68
N LEU A 322 15.19 -11.40 8.26
CA LEU A 322 14.96 -12.77 7.77
C LEU A 322 15.69 -13.04 6.44
N ALA A 323 15.68 -12.06 5.53
CA ALA A 323 16.42 -12.10 4.27
C ALA A 323 17.91 -12.25 4.50
N VAL A 324 18.47 -11.42 5.40
CA VAL A 324 19.89 -11.45 5.77
C VAL A 324 20.22 -12.77 6.45
N THR A 325 19.42 -13.26 7.41
CA THR A 325 19.65 -14.56 8.04
C THR A 325 19.70 -15.69 7.01
N ALA A 326 18.79 -15.72 6.03
CA ALA A 326 18.82 -16.71 4.97
C ALA A 326 20.07 -16.59 4.08
N ALA A 327 20.47 -15.37 3.72
CA ALA A 327 21.67 -15.14 2.91
C ALA A 327 22.98 -15.45 3.66
N GLU A 328 23.07 -15.13 4.95
CA GLU A 328 24.21 -15.48 5.81
C GLU A 328 24.32 -16.99 5.97
N LYS A 329 23.20 -17.70 6.09
CA LYS A 329 23.21 -19.16 6.13
C LYS A 329 23.79 -19.76 4.85
N PHE A 330 23.38 -19.24 3.69
CA PHE A 330 23.98 -19.60 2.40
C PHE A 330 25.50 -19.30 2.38
N LEU A 331 25.93 -18.13 2.83
CA LEU A 331 27.35 -17.76 2.88
C LEU A 331 28.18 -18.65 3.82
N ALA A 332 27.60 -19.07 4.94
CA ALA A 332 28.23 -19.98 5.89
C ALA A 332 28.38 -21.40 5.32
N ASN A 333 27.36 -21.90 4.61
CA ASN A 333 27.36 -23.23 4.02
C ASN A 333 28.14 -23.30 2.69
N HIS A 334 28.20 -22.20 1.94
CA HIS A 334 28.73 -22.14 0.57
C HIS A 334 29.62 -20.89 0.32
N PRO A 335 30.70 -20.68 1.09
CA PRO A 335 31.53 -19.46 1.02
C PRO A 335 32.24 -19.26 -0.33
N ASP A 336 32.60 -20.34 -1.01
CA ASP A 336 33.33 -20.31 -2.30
C ASP A 336 32.43 -20.43 -3.52
N HIS A 337 31.10 -20.43 -3.34
CA HIS A 337 30.17 -20.55 -4.47
C HIS A 337 30.15 -19.27 -5.31
N LYS A 338 29.97 -19.39 -6.63
CA LYS A 338 29.93 -18.24 -7.58
C LYS A 338 28.89 -17.15 -7.26
N LEU A 339 27.90 -17.45 -6.43
CA LEU A 339 26.86 -16.52 -5.98
C LEU A 339 27.16 -15.88 -4.62
N ALA A 340 28.21 -16.30 -3.91
CA ALA A 340 28.60 -15.71 -2.62
C ALA A 340 28.90 -14.20 -2.72
N PRO A 341 29.69 -13.70 -3.69
CA PRO A 341 29.88 -12.26 -3.88
C PRO A 341 28.57 -11.50 -4.12
N GLN A 342 27.65 -12.13 -4.88
CA GLN A 342 26.33 -11.58 -5.15
C GLN A 342 25.48 -11.50 -3.87
N ALA A 343 25.49 -12.54 -3.03
CA ALA A 343 24.78 -12.54 -1.76
C ALA A 343 25.30 -11.44 -0.81
N VAL A 344 26.63 -11.25 -0.70
CA VAL A 344 27.21 -10.16 0.11
C VAL A 344 26.78 -8.80 -0.42
N LEU A 345 26.80 -8.61 -1.75
CA LEU A 345 26.36 -7.38 -2.40
C LEU A 345 24.87 -7.09 -2.14
N GLU A 346 24.03 -8.11 -2.26
CA GLU A 346 22.58 -8.00 -2.04
C GLU A 346 22.22 -7.73 -0.57
N ILE A 347 22.95 -8.31 0.39
CA ILE A 347 22.86 -7.96 1.82
C ILE A 347 23.17 -6.48 2.01
N ALA A 348 24.26 -5.99 1.42
CA ALA A 348 24.62 -4.57 1.51
C ALA A 348 23.57 -3.65 0.89
N GLN A 349 22.96 -4.06 -0.24
CA GLN A 349 21.85 -3.34 -0.86
C GLN A 349 20.59 -3.36 0.01
N GLY A 350 20.29 -4.48 0.68
CA GLY A 350 19.19 -4.59 1.65
C GLY A 350 19.34 -3.62 2.81
N TYR A 351 20.55 -3.54 3.38
CA TYR A 351 20.89 -2.53 4.38
C TYR A 351 20.75 -1.10 3.84
N ALA A 352 21.27 -0.83 2.65
CA ALA A 352 21.17 0.49 2.03
C ALA A 352 19.71 0.92 1.75
N ALA A 353 18.85 -0.02 1.35
CA ALA A 353 17.43 0.23 1.09
C ALA A 353 16.64 0.65 2.34
N HIS A 354 17.13 0.27 3.53
CA HIS A 354 16.54 0.61 4.83
C HIS A 354 17.34 1.67 5.59
N GLY A 355 18.17 2.46 4.89
CA GLY A 355 18.95 3.55 5.51
C GLY A 355 20.09 3.11 6.43
N ARG A 356 20.42 1.81 6.46
CA ARG A 356 21.47 1.23 7.33
C ARG A 356 22.87 1.35 6.71
N HIS A 357 23.26 2.59 6.40
CA HIS A 357 24.46 2.88 5.60
C HIS A 357 25.75 2.35 6.21
N LYS A 358 25.91 2.36 7.55
CA LYS A 358 27.11 1.80 8.22
C LYS A 358 27.26 0.30 7.98
N GLN A 359 26.18 -0.46 8.13
CA GLN A 359 26.20 -1.91 7.89
C GLN A 359 26.43 -2.21 6.40
N ALA A 360 25.83 -1.41 5.51
CA ALA A 360 26.08 -1.50 4.08
C ALA A 360 27.57 -1.24 3.75
N VAL A 361 28.18 -0.18 4.30
CA VAL A 361 29.61 0.11 4.14
C VAL A 361 30.48 -1.06 4.61
N ALA A 362 30.26 -1.55 5.83
CA ALA A 362 31.05 -2.65 6.37
C ALA A 362 30.97 -3.91 5.49
N ARG A 363 29.79 -4.22 4.94
CA ARG A 363 29.61 -5.36 4.02
C ARG A 363 30.23 -5.13 2.65
N LEU A 364 30.15 -3.92 2.11
CA LEU A 364 30.80 -3.59 0.84
C LEU A 364 32.33 -3.62 0.97
N GLN A 365 32.88 -3.12 2.08
CA GLN A 365 34.31 -3.21 2.36
C GLN A 365 34.75 -4.67 2.49
N ALA A 366 34.05 -5.48 3.28
CA ALA A 366 34.34 -6.91 3.40
C ALA A 366 34.28 -7.65 2.05
N LEU A 367 33.37 -7.26 1.15
CA LEU A 367 33.31 -7.79 -0.21
C LEU A 367 34.53 -7.39 -1.06
N ILE A 368 34.96 -6.12 -0.97
CA ILE A 368 36.08 -5.57 -1.75
C ILE A 368 37.44 -6.08 -1.24
N GLU A 369 37.57 -6.28 0.07
CA GLU A 369 38.80 -6.71 0.75
C GLU A 369 38.98 -8.24 0.73
N ASN A 370 37.98 -9.00 0.31
CA ASN A 370 38.09 -10.45 0.22
C ASN A 370 38.85 -10.86 -1.05
N ASP A 371 40.08 -11.38 -0.87
CA ASP A 371 40.96 -11.82 -1.95
C ASP A 371 40.29 -12.85 -2.88
N ASN A 372 39.44 -13.74 -2.35
CA ASN A 372 38.72 -14.75 -3.14
C ASN A 372 37.69 -14.14 -4.10
N TYR A 373 37.28 -12.89 -3.89
CA TYR A 373 36.25 -12.20 -4.67
C TYR A 373 36.82 -11.08 -5.56
N SER A 374 38.14 -10.88 -5.55
CA SER A 374 38.83 -9.74 -6.19
C SER A 374 38.52 -9.57 -7.70
N ASP A 375 38.33 -10.68 -8.42
CA ASP A 375 38.04 -10.70 -9.87
C ASP A 375 36.54 -10.83 -10.22
N CYS A 376 35.64 -10.78 -9.23
CA CYS A 376 34.20 -10.96 -9.47
C CYS A 376 33.54 -9.70 -10.09
N GLU A 377 32.53 -9.91 -10.95
CA GLU A 377 31.76 -8.85 -11.63
C GLU A 377 31.05 -7.88 -10.66
N GLN A 378 30.86 -8.29 -9.41
CA GLN A 378 30.24 -7.51 -8.35
C GLN A 378 31.14 -6.39 -7.81
N ILE A 379 32.47 -6.51 -7.92
CA ILE A 379 33.43 -5.58 -7.29
C ILE A 379 33.29 -4.13 -7.79
N PRO A 380 33.19 -3.85 -9.12
CA PRO A 380 32.95 -2.49 -9.59
C PRO A 380 31.66 -1.89 -9.02
N THR A 381 30.58 -2.68 -8.97
CA THR A 381 29.30 -2.25 -8.39
C THR A 381 29.42 -2.00 -6.89
N ALA A 382 30.18 -2.84 -6.16
CA ALA A 382 30.41 -2.67 -4.74
C ALA A 382 31.18 -1.37 -4.43
N ARG A 383 32.25 -1.07 -5.18
CA ARG A 383 33.03 0.18 -5.05
C ARG A 383 32.20 1.42 -5.36
N GLN A 384 31.36 1.36 -6.39
CA GLN A 384 30.45 2.44 -6.74
C GLN A 384 29.39 2.69 -5.66
N LEU A 385 28.80 1.61 -5.11
CA LEU A 385 27.84 1.68 -4.02
C LEU A 385 28.48 2.17 -2.72
N LEU A 386 29.73 1.80 -2.44
CA LEU A 386 30.47 2.21 -1.26
C LEU A 386 30.56 3.74 -1.16
N GLY A 387 30.94 4.42 -2.25
CA GLY A 387 30.94 5.88 -2.28
C GLY A 387 29.54 6.49 -2.09
N ALA A 388 28.50 5.84 -2.60
CA ALA A 388 27.12 6.27 -2.37
C ALA A 388 26.68 6.10 -0.91
N GLN A 389 27.15 5.06 -0.20
CA GLN A 389 26.87 4.86 1.21
C GLN A 389 27.65 5.85 2.10
N PHE A 390 28.89 6.18 1.77
CA PHE A 390 29.62 7.27 2.46
C PHE A 390 28.95 8.62 2.25
N LEU A 391 28.49 8.90 1.02
CA LEU A 391 27.76 10.15 0.74
C LEU A 391 26.46 10.24 1.57
N ALA A 392 25.73 9.13 1.68
CA ALA A 392 24.52 9.05 2.48
C ALA A 392 24.77 9.22 4.00
N GLN A 393 26.00 8.96 4.46
CA GLN A 393 26.46 9.25 5.82
C GLN A 393 26.98 10.68 6.02
N GLY A 394 27.11 11.46 4.93
CA GLY A 394 27.64 12.83 4.98
C GLY A 394 29.16 12.87 4.96
N GLU A 395 29.81 11.72 4.79
CA GLU A 395 31.27 11.57 4.72
C GLU A 395 31.74 11.87 3.29
N PHE A 396 31.65 13.15 2.88
CA PHE A 396 31.90 13.60 1.51
C PHE A 396 33.30 13.23 1.00
N ASP A 397 34.32 13.35 1.84
CA ASP A 397 35.70 13.08 1.45
C ASP A 397 35.94 11.58 1.22
N GLN A 398 35.36 10.71 2.04
CA GLN A 398 35.42 9.26 1.86
C GLN A 398 34.61 8.81 0.64
N ALA A 399 33.44 9.42 0.39
CA ALA A 399 32.66 9.17 -0.81
C ALA A 399 33.44 9.50 -2.09
N ILE A 400 34.08 10.67 -2.12
CA ILE A 400 34.91 11.12 -3.24
C ILE A 400 36.12 10.19 -3.40
N ALA A 401 36.78 9.80 -2.30
CA ALA A 401 37.92 8.88 -2.35
C ALA A 401 37.52 7.51 -2.92
N ALA A 402 36.43 6.91 -2.44
CA ALA A 402 35.93 5.62 -2.92
C ALA A 402 35.56 5.65 -4.41
N TRP A 403 34.95 6.75 -4.87
CA TRP A 403 34.64 6.92 -6.30
C TRP A 403 35.88 7.19 -7.15
N LYS A 404 36.87 7.95 -6.67
CA LYS A 404 38.15 8.09 -7.38
C LYS A 404 38.83 6.74 -7.54
N GLU A 405 38.85 5.93 -6.49
CA GLU A 405 39.41 4.58 -6.55
C GLU A 405 38.65 3.69 -7.57
N PHE A 406 37.32 3.81 -7.65
CA PHE A 406 36.54 3.17 -8.73
C PHE A 406 37.00 3.62 -10.12
N LEU A 407 37.16 4.93 -10.35
CA LEU A 407 37.58 5.47 -11.66
C LEU A 407 38.99 5.01 -12.04
N ASP A 408 39.88 4.86 -11.06
CA ASP A 408 41.27 4.41 -11.24
C ASP A 408 41.34 2.89 -11.50
N LYS A 409 40.57 2.09 -10.77
CA LYS A 409 40.59 0.60 -10.87
C LYS A 409 39.74 0.07 -12.02
N HIS A 410 38.72 0.81 -12.46
CA HIS A 410 37.77 0.38 -13.49
C HIS A 410 37.58 1.45 -14.60
N PRO A 411 38.63 1.81 -15.35
CA PRO A 411 38.59 2.88 -16.34
C PRO A 411 37.69 2.59 -17.56
N THR A 412 37.35 1.33 -17.82
CA THR A 412 36.50 0.89 -18.94
C THR A 412 35.08 0.54 -18.52
N ASP A 413 34.72 0.68 -17.24
CA ASP A 413 33.36 0.35 -16.76
C ASP A 413 32.31 1.34 -17.34
N PRO A 414 31.14 0.86 -17.81
CA PRO A 414 30.09 1.71 -18.36
C PRO A 414 29.60 2.83 -17.42
N LYS A 415 29.74 2.65 -16.10
CA LYS A 415 29.32 3.62 -15.06
C LYS A 415 30.36 4.70 -14.81
N TRP A 416 31.53 4.67 -15.46
CA TRP A 416 32.60 5.66 -15.26
C TRP A 416 32.12 7.13 -15.37
N PRO A 417 31.36 7.55 -16.42
CA PRO A 417 30.88 8.94 -16.52
C PRO A 417 29.88 9.30 -15.42
N GLU A 418 29.07 8.33 -14.97
CA GLU A 418 28.13 8.53 -13.88
C GLU A 418 28.86 8.78 -12.55
N VAL A 419 29.89 7.98 -12.27
CA VAL A 419 30.70 8.10 -11.04
C VAL A 419 31.50 9.40 -11.03
N GLN A 420 32.07 9.81 -12.17
CA GLN A 420 32.74 11.10 -12.29
C GLN A 420 31.79 12.27 -11.94
N ARG A 421 30.56 12.24 -12.46
CA ARG A 421 29.54 13.25 -12.11
C ARG A 421 29.20 13.23 -10.61
N LYS A 422 29.12 12.05 -9.98
CA LYS A 422 28.87 11.93 -8.53
C LYS A 422 29.95 12.59 -7.68
N ILE A 423 31.22 12.54 -8.11
CA ILE A 423 32.31 13.27 -7.44
C ILE A 423 32.06 14.78 -7.48
N VAL A 424 31.76 15.33 -8.66
CA VAL A 424 31.46 16.76 -8.83
C VAL A 424 30.25 17.17 -7.98
N ASP A 425 29.19 16.36 -7.96
CA ASP A 425 27.99 16.60 -7.15
C ASP A 425 28.23 16.48 -5.64
N ALA A 426 29.15 15.61 -5.22
CA ALA A 426 29.58 15.53 -3.83
C ALA A 426 30.35 16.78 -3.41
N GLU A 427 31.32 17.24 -4.21
CA GLU A 427 32.07 18.48 -3.98
C GLU A 427 31.14 19.69 -3.87
N TYR A 428 30.20 19.84 -4.81
CA TYR A 428 29.24 20.94 -4.80
C TYR A 428 28.40 20.98 -3.52
N ALA A 429 27.85 19.84 -3.11
CA ALA A 429 26.92 19.82 -1.99
C ALA A 429 27.61 19.61 -0.62
N LYS A 430 28.93 19.35 -0.58
CA LYS A 430 29.75 19.58 0.62
C LYS A 430 29.68 21.05 1.06
N ALA A 431 29.76 21.97 0.10
CA ALA A 431 29.62 23.41 0.36
C ALA A 431 28.19 23.83 0.73
N ILE A 432 27.16 23.14 0.21
CA ILE A 432 25.77 23.34 0.66
C ILE A 432 25.63 23.00 2.15
N THR A 433 26.22 21.90 2.60
CA THR A 433 26.19 21.49 4.01
C THR A 433 26.84 22.57 4.89
N ALA A 434 28.05 23.04 4.54
CA ALA A 434 28.71 24.13 5.27
C ALA A 434 27.84 25.41 5.31
N ARG A 435 27.14 25.75 4.22
CA ARG A 435 26.21 26.90 4.23
C ARG A 435 25.05 26.69 5.21
N ARG A 436 24.43 25.50 5.17
CA ARG A 436 23.31 25.14 6.06
C ARG A 436 23.72 25.22 7.52
N ASP A 437 24.94 24.78 7.82
CA ASP A 437 25.51 24.78 9.17
C ASP A 437 26.04 26.19 9.57
N LYS A 438 25.71 27.23 8.77
CA LYS A 438 26.07 28.65 8.92
C LYS A 438 27.57 28.96 8.86
N GLU A 439 28.38 28.02 8.38
CA GLU A 439 29.81 28.17 8.14
C GLU A 439 30.08 28.91 6.81
N PHE A 440 29.51 30.12 6.67
CA PHE A 440 29.47 30.84 5.39
C PHE A 440 30.85 31.10 4.77
N ALA A 441 31.88 31.35 5.58
CA ALA A 441 33.25 31.53 5.10
C ALA A 441 33.80 30.25 4.47
N GLN A 442 33.56 29.10 5.09
CA GLN A 442 34.01 27.81 4.57
C GLN A 442 33.22 27.43 3.31
N ALA A 443 31.89 27.60 3.33
CA ALA A 443 31.03 27.36 2.18
C ALA A 443 31.46 28.19 0.95
N ARG A 444 31.76 29.49 1.17
CA ARG A 444 32.27 30.38 0.12
C ARG A 444 33.59 29.87 -0.45
N THR A 445 34.56 29.51 0.39
CA THR A 445 35.86 28.97 -0.04
C THR A 445 35.68 27.70 -0.87
N MET A 446 34.89 26.73 -0.40
CA MET A 446 34.64 25.48 -1.11
C MET A 446 34.00 25.72 -2.49
N TRP A 447 33.02 26.63 -2.57
CA TRP A 447 32.40 26.99 -3.83
C TRP A 447 33.30 27.80 -4.77
N GLN A 448 34.20 28.63 -4.24
CA GLN A 448 35.23 29.28 -5.06
C GLN A 448 36.17 28.24 -5.66
N THR A 449 36.64 27.27 -4.87
CA THR A 449 37.44 26.14 -5.38
C THR A 449 36.68 25.35 -6.43
N PHE A 450 35.39 25.07 -6.20
CA PHE A 450 34.51 24.42 -7.16
C PHE A 450 34.42 25.19 -8.48
N LEU A 451 34.15 26.50 -8.45
CA LEU A 451 34.07 27.34 -9.65
C LEU A 451 35.41 27.44 -10.39
N ASN A 452 36.53 27.45 -9.68
CA ASN A 452 37.86 27.45 -10.29
C ASN A 452 38.15 26.13 -11.02
N LYS A 453 37.69 25.00 -10.45
CA LYS A 453 37.87 23.66 -11.01
C LYS A 453 36.89 23.37 -12.15
N TYR A 454 35.65 23.87 -12.05
CA TYR A 454 34.56 23.66 -13.01
C TYR A 454 33.93 25.00 -13.47
N PRO A 455 34.67 25.84 -14.21
CA PRO A 455 34.22 27.20 -14.56
C PRO A 455 32.99 27.24 -15.48
N LEU A 456 32.70 26.15 -16.19
CA LEU A 456 31.57 26.02 -17.10
C LEU A 456 30.41 25.21 -16.50
N ASP A 457 30.45 24.88 -15.21
CA ASP A 457 29.36 24.14 -14.57
C ASP A 457 28.07 24.99 -14.56
N SER A 458 26.95 24.39 -14.97
CA SER A 458 25.64 25.04 -15.02
C SER A 458 25.17 25.67 -13.71
N ARG A 459 25.72 25.23 -12.56
CA ARG A 459 25.40 25.76 -11.22
C ARG A 459 26.11 27.06 -10.88
N ALA A 460 27.01 27.55 -11.73
CA ALA A 460 27.79 28.75 -11.45
C ALA A 460 26.97 30.01 -11.11
N PRO A 461 25.88 30.35 -11.84
CA PRO A 461 25.03 31.50 -11.50
C PRO A 461 24.41 31.34 -10.09
N ARG A 462 23.98 30.13 -9.76
CA ARG A 462 23.39 29.82 -8.45
C ARG A 462 24.40 29.96 -7.32
N ILE A 463 25.63 29.50 -7.50
CA ILE A 463 26.70 29.68 -6.50
C ILE A 463 26.97 31.16 -6.24
N LEU A 464 27.05 31.99 -7.29
CA LEU A 464 27.30 33.42 -7.12
C LEU A 464 26.12 34.15 -6.46
N LEU A 465 24.88 33.75 -6.75
CA LEU A 465 23.70 34.24 -6.03
C LEU A 465 23.78 33.93 -4.52
N GLN A 466 24.23 32.72 -4.18
CA GLN A 466 24.40 32.29 -2.79
C GLN A 466 25.43 33.13 -2.02
N PHE A 467 26.46 33.65 -2.69
CA PHE A 467 27.46 34.52 -2.06
C PHE A 467 26.84 35.78 -1.45
N GLY A 468 25.94 36.46 -2.18
CA GLY A 468 25.21 37.60 -1.63
C GLY A 468 24.21 37.16 -0.56
N GLN A 469 23.45 36.08 -0.79
CA GLN A 469 22.46 35.59 0.19
C GLN A 469 23.09 35.24 1.55
N MET A 470 24.29 34.65 1.57
CA MET A 470 25.02 34.38 2.82
C MET A 470 25.43 35.66 3.54
N LYS A 471 25.88 36.69 2.81
CA LYS A 471 26.24 37.99 3.39
C LYS A 471 25.02 38.74 3.95
N PHE A 472 23.91 38.73 3.22
CA PHE A 472 22.63 39.24 3.70
C PHE A 472 22.17 38.53 4.97
N ALA A 473 22.24 37.19 5.00
CA ALA A 473 21.87 36.41 6.17
C ALA A 473 22.77 36.71 7.37
N GLN A 474 24.08 36.89 7.16
CA GLN A 474 25.01 37.30 8.20
C GLN A 474 24.66 38.68 8.77
N ALA A 475 24.28 39.64 7.92
CA ALA A 475 23.84 40.97 8.35
C ALA A 475 22.57 40.91 9.22
N MET A 476 21.58 40.13 8.77
CA MET A 476 20.34 39.93 9.53
C MET A 476 20.59 39.26 10.87
N GLN A 477 21.40 38.20 10.92
CA GLN A 477 21.74 37.53 12.16
C GLN A 477 22.38 38.51 13.17
N GLN A 478 23.33 39.34 12.72
CA GLN A 478 23.94 40.35 13.60
C GLN A 478 22.93 41.39 14.11
N HIS A 479 21.92 41.72 13.32
CA HIS A 479 20.86 42.61 13.74
C HIS A 479 19.92 41.94 14.76
N ASP A 480 19.51 40.70 14.49
CA ASP A 480 18.61 39.92 15.35
C ASP A 480 19.26 39.62 16.71
N ASP A 481 20.57 39.35 16.75
CA ASP A 481 21.33 39.20 18.00
C ASP A 481 21.27 40.49 18.84
N ARG A 482 21.33 41.67 18.19
CA ARG A 482 21.20 42.96 18.87
C ARG A 482 19.78 43.23 19.35
N VAL A 483 18.77 42.83 18.58
CA VAL A 483 17.35 42.92 18.98
C VAL A 483 17.11 42.05 20.20
N SER A 484 17.61 40.81 20.20
CA SER A 484 17.48 39.88 21.31
C SER A 484 18.14 40.44 22.58
N ALA A 485 19.36 40.97 22.46
CA ALA A 485 20.07 41.61 23.56
C ALA A 485 19.39 42.89 24.09
N ALA A 486 18.55 43.55 23.30
CA ALA A 486 17.74 44.69 23.72
C ALA A 486 16.48 44.24 24.48
N LEU A 487 15.79 43.22 23.96
CA LEU A 487 14.63 42.62 24.62
C LEU A 487 14.99 42.06 26.02
N GLU A 488 16.15 41.43 26.16
CA GLU A 488 16.66 40.97 27.46
C GLU A 488 16.85 42.10 28.48
N LYS A 489 17.06 43.33 28.01
CA LYS A 489 17.20 44.53 28.85
C LYS A 489 15.86 45.23 29.13
N GLY A 490 14.76 44.71 28.59
CA GLY A 490 13.43 45.31 28.67
C GLY A 490 13.18 46.42 27.65
N ASP A 491 14.09 46.63 26.70
CA ASP A 491 13.91 47.59 25.60
C ASP A 491 13.00 47.00 24.51
N SER A 492 12.29 47.85 23.79
CA SER A 492 11.46 47.42 22.65
C SER A 492 12.35 47.00 21.46
N ALA A 493 11.98 45.91 20.78
CA ALA A 493 12.61 45.49 19.52
C ALA A 493 12.62 46.59 18.44
N GLN A 494 11.60 47.45 18.41
CA GLN A 494 11.50 48.55 17.44
C GLN A 494 12.53 49.67 17.66
N SER A 495 13.19 49.71 18.83
CA SER A 495 14.22 50.72 19.16
C SER A 495 15.60 50.41 18.57
N VAL A 496 15.82 49.20 18.06
CA VAL A 496 17.13 48.77 17.56
C VAL A 496 17.25 49.05 16.07
N GLU A 497 18.03 50.06 15.70
CA GLU A 497 18.28 50.38 14.29
C GLU A 497 19.42 49.54 13.67
N ILE A 498 19.41 49.43 12.33
CA ILE A 498 20.49 48.84 11.52
C ILE A 498 21.75 49.71 11.67
N ASN A 499 22.83 49.15 12.23
CA ASN A 499 24.10 49.85 12.41
C ASN A 499 25.02 49.75 11.18
N ASP A 500 26.14 50.46 11.21
CA ASP A 500 27.06 50.54 10.07
C ASP A 500 27.71 49.20 9.70
N ALA A 501 27.93 48.30 10.68
CA ALA A 501 28.43 46.96 10.41
C ALA A 501 27.43 46.13 9.57
N CYS A 502 26.14 46.19 9.92
CA CYS A 502 25.08 45.54 9.14
C CYS A 502 24.95 46.18 7.75
N LYS A 503 25.00 47.52 7.66
CA LYS A 503 24.99 48.25 6.38
C LYS A 503 26.13 47.80 5.46
N SER A 504 27.35 47.68 5.99
CA SER A 504 28.51 47.18 5.23
C SER A 504 28.27 45.78 4.65
N LEU A 505 27.68 44.88 5.42
CA LEU A 505 27.37 43.52 4.94
C LEU A 505 26.26 43.52 3.87
N PHE A 506 25.26 44.39 3.98
CA PHE A 506 24.27 44.56 2.91
C PHE A 506 24.89 45.10 1.61
N GLU A 507 25.85 46.03 1.70
CA GLU A 507 26.58 46.51 0.53
C GLU A 507 27.45 45.41 -0.11
N GLU A 508 28.14 44.60 0.69
CA GLU A 508 28.86 43.42 0.20
C GLU A 508 27.92 42.41 -0.50
N SER A 509 26.72 42.21 0.06
CA SER A 509 25.69 41.36 -0.54
C SER A 509 25.23 41.90 -1.90
N ILE A 510 24.94 43.20 -1.98
CA ILE A 510 24.56 43.87 -3.23
C ILE A 510 25.69 43.76 -4.25
N ALA A 511 26.95 43.92 -3.84
CA ALA A 511 28.10 43.77 -4.73
C ALA A 511 28.22 42.35 -5.30
N ASP A 512 28.01 41.31 -4.48
CA ASP A 512 28.00 39.92 -4.94
C ASP A 512 26.83 39.64 -5.91
N TRP A 513 25.63 40.14 -5.62
CA TRP A 513 24.46 40.01 -6.49
C TRP A 513 24.63 40.75 -7.83
N ARG A 514 25.21 41.96 -7.82
CA ARG A 514 25.53 42.70 -9.05
C ARG A 514 26.48 41.92 -9.97
N ARG A 515 27.40 41.11 -9.42
CA ARG A 515 28.24 40.21 -10.24
C ARG A 515 27.41 39.14 -10.96
N VAL A 516 26.35 38.62 -10.34
CA VAL A 516 25.44 37.66 -10.99
C VAL A 516 24.72 38.32 -12.16
N VAL A 517 24.14 39.49 -11.91
CA VAL A 517 23.43 40.28 -12.93
C VAL A 517 24.34 40.62 -14.11
N SER A 518 25.60 41.00 -13.84
CA SER A 518 26.58 41.35 -14.87
C SER A 518 27.07 40.13 -15.66
N LYS A 519 27.39 39.01 -15.00
CA LYS A 519 27.95 37.82 -15.68
C LYS A 519 26.89 36.95 -16.36
N TYR A 520 25.66 36.94 -15.85
CA TYR A 520 24.59 36.06 -16.30
C TYR A 520 23.25 36.81 -16.49
N PRO A 521 23.20 37.91 -17.26
CA PRO A 521 22.05 38.84 -17.30
C PRO A 521 20.71 38.23 -17.74
N ASN A 522 20.73 37.06 -18.38
CA ASN A 522 19.54 36.36 -18.86
C ASN A 522 19.14 35.15 -17.99
N SER A 523 19.81 34.91 -16.85
CA SER A 523 19.47 33.80 -15.97
C SER A 523 18.36 34.16 -14.96
N ASN A 524 17.65 33.15 -14.46
CA ASN A 524 16.68 33.35 -13.39
C ASN A 524 17.36 33.86 -12.10
N GLU A 525 18.60 33.43 -11.85
CA GLU A 525 19.40 33.86 -10.71
C GLU A 525 19.77 35.35 -10.79
N ALA A 526 20.04 35.88 -11.99
CA ALA A 526 20.25 37.32 -12.16
C ALA A 526 18.98 38.10 -11.86
N SER A 527 17.82 37.59 -12.29
CA SER A 527 16.56 38.24 -11.94
C SER A 527 16.26 38.19 -10.44
N GLU A 528 16.59 37.08 -9.76
CA GLU A 528 16.47 36.97 -8.31
C GLU A 528 17.39 37.96 -7.60
N ALA A 529 18.65 38.04 -8.06
CA ALA A 529 19.65 38.97 -7.56
C ALA A 529 19.17 40.42 -7.70
N SER A 530 18.66 40.84 -8.86
CA SER A 530 18.09 42.19 -9.06
C SER A 530 16.92 42.49 -8.12
N TYR A 531 16.05 41.50 -7.88
CA TYR A 531 14.93 41.68 -6.94
C TYR A 531 15.44 41.83 -5.50
N MET A 532 16.38 40.98 -5.08
CA MET A 532 16.99 41.03 -3.74
C MET A 532 17.78 42.33 -3.50
N ILE A 533 18.47 42.86 -4.52
CA ILE A 533 19.11 44.18 -4.47
C ILE A 533 18.05 45.25 -4.21
N GLY A 534 16.95 45.27 -4.97
CA GLY A 534 15.86 46.23 -4.78
C GLY A 534 15.24 46.17 -3.38
N VAL A 535 14.93 44.96 -2.90
CA VAL A 535 14.36 44.75 -1.56
C VAL A 535 15.32 45.21 -0.46
N THR A 536 16.62 44.96 -0.60
CA THR A 536 17.62 45.37 0.39
C THR A 536 17.78 46.90 0.40
N LEU A 537 17.77 47.53 -0.76
CA LEU A 537 17.82 48.99 -0.88
C LEU A 537 16.56 49.66 -0.30
N GLU A 538 15.38 49.09 -0.56
CA GLU A 538 14.09 49.57 -0.06
C GLU A 538 13.96 49.37 1.47
N ASP A 539 14.02 48.13 1.93
CA ASP A 539 13.58 47.74 3.28
C ASP A 539 14.69 47.90 4.33
N LYS A 540 15.98 47.93 3.93
CA LYS A 540 17.13 47.91 4.86
C LYS A 540 18.01 49.15 4.81
N LEU A 541 18.19 49.72 3.62
CA LEU A 541 19.03 50.92 3.42
C LEU A 541 18.22 52.19 3.17
N PHE A 542 16.90 52.10 3.01
CA PHE A 542 15.99 53.21 2.72
C PHE A 542 16.43 54.11 1.54
N ARG A 543 17.03 53.50 0.51
CA ARG A 543 17.49 54.14 -0.74
C ARG A 543 16.48 53.86 -1.85
N LEU A 544 15.32 54.51 -1.76
CA LEU A 544 14.13 54.19 -2.56
C LEU A 544 14.35 54.37 -4.07
N ASP A 545 15.07 55.40 -4.50
CA ASP A 545 15.36 55.65 -5.93
C ASP A 545 16.18 54.51 -6.55
N GLU A 546 17.21 54.04 -5.84
CA GLU A 546 18.05 52.94 -6.31
C GLU A 546 17.31 51.60 -6.26
N ALA A 547 16.39 51.43 -5.31
CA ALA A 547 15.53 50.25 -5.28
C ALA A 547 14.65 50.19 -6.53
N LEU A 548 14.06 51.31 -6.95
CA LEU A 548 13.26 51.41 -8.17
C LEU A 548 14.08 51.09 -9.43
N GLU A 549 15.31 51.59 -9.54
CA GLU A 549 16.21 51.24 -10.65
C GLU A 549 16.53 49.74 -10.68
N SER A 550 16.75 49.13 -9.52
CA SER A 550 16.97 47.68 -9.44
C SER A 550 15.74 46.89 -9.89
N TYR A 551 14.54 47.28 -9.46
CA TYR A 551 13.28 46.62 -9.82
C TYR A 551 13.01 46.64 -11.33
N LYS A 552 13.38 47.72 -12.04
CA LYS A 552 13.28 47.81 -13.51
C LYS A 552 14.08 46.73 -14.25
N THR A 553 15.14 46.20 -13.64
CA THR A 553 15.99 45.16 -14.25
C THR A 553 15.50 43.73 -14.00
N VAL A 554 14.50 43.54 -13.13
CA VAL A 554 13.95 42.23 -12.76
C VAL A 554 13.09 41.66 -13.90
N LYS A 555 13.27 40.37 -14.23
CA LYS A 555 12.57 39.66 -15.30
C LYS A 555 11.95 38.34 -14.79
N GLY A 556 11.30 37.58 -15.66
CA GLY A 556 10.82 36.23 -15.33
C GLY A 556 9.96 36.15 -14.06
N ARG A 557 10.18 35.14 -13.21
CA ARG A 557 9.30 34.81 -12.07
C ARG A 557 9.21 35.88 -10.98
N PHE A 558 10.16 36.81 -10.90
CA PHE A 558 10.16 37.87 -9.88
C PHE A 558 9.60 39.20 -10.40
N ALA A 559 9.34 39.31 -11.71
CA ALA A 559 8.91 40.56 -12.33
C ALA A 559 7.59 41.08 -11.75
N GLN A 560 6.62 40.19 -11.48
CA GLN A 560 5.34 40.61 -10.88
C GLN A 560 5.53 41.16 -9.45
N ARG A 561 6.39 40.52 -8.64
CA ARG A 561 6.68 41.00 -7.27
C ARG A 561 7.43 42.33 -7.28
N ALA A 562 8.40 42.48 -8.18
CA ALA A 562 9.09 43.75 -8.38
C ALA A 562 8.10 44.85 -8.81
N LYS A 563 7.22 44.54 -9.79
CA LYS A 563 6.18 45.46 -10.24
C LYS A 563 5.24 45.87 -9.11
N GLN A 564 4.76 44.93 -8.29
CA GLN A 564 3.92 45.24 -7.13
C GLN A 564 4.61 46.19 -6.14
N ARG A 565 5.91 46.00 -5.88
CA ARG A 565 6.68 46.90 -5.01
C ARG A 565 6.89 48.27 -5.66
N THR A 566 7.18 48.32 -6.96
CA THR A 566 7.23 49.58 -7.73
C THR A 566 5.90 50.32 -7.64
N ASP A 567 4.79 49.66 -8.00
CA ASP A 567 3.44 50.24 -7.98
C ASP A 567 3.09 50.74 -6.56
N ARG A 568 3.45 49.99 -5.50
CA ARG A 568 3.26 50.42 -4.10
C ARG A 568 4.08 51.66 -3.73
N LEU A 569 5.31 51.79 -4.20
CA LEU A 569 6.16 52.95 -3.92
C LEU A 569 5.66 54.20 -4.67
N THR A 570 5.22 54.03 -5.92
CA THR A 570 4.89 55.16 -6.81
C THR A 570 3.42 55.60 -6.76
N SER A 571 2.50 54.76 -6.27
CA SER A 571 1.07 55.12 -6.21
C SER A 571 0.77 56.04 -5.03
N PRO A 572 -0.11 57.05 -5.19
CA PRO A 572 -0.67 57.79 -4.06
C PRO A 572 -1.42 56.87 -3.10
N GLN A 573 -1.29 57.11 -1.80
CA GLN A 573 -2.02 56.38 -0.75
C GLN A 573 -2.59 57.34 0.28
N LEU A 574 -3.81 57.05 0.71
CA LEU A 574 -4.54 57.75 1.76
C LEU A 574 -5.28 56.70 2.60
N SER A 575 -5.04 56.70 3.91
CA SER A 575 -5.78 55.88 4.87
C SER A 575 -6.02 56.68 6.14
N VAL A 576 -7.19 56.51 6.72
CA VAL A 576 -7.59 57.17 7.96
C VAL A 576 -8.15 56.13 8.90
N THR A 577 -7.70 56.16 10.16
CA THR A 577 -8.14 55.22 11.18
C THR A 577 -8.44 55.95 12.47
N THR A 578 -9.53 55.57 13.13
CA THR A 578 -9.79 55.93 14.53
C THR A 578 -9.34 54.78 15.42
N GLU A 579 -8.23 54.94 16.14
CA GLU A 579 -7.60 53.82 16.86
C GLU A 579 -8.42 53.34 18.07
N ARG A 580 -9.24 54.22 18.66
CA ARG A 580 -10.05 53.92 19.84
C ARG A 580 -11.23 54.87 20.01
N LYS A 581 -12.14 54.49 20.90
CA LYS A 581 -13.15 55.38 21.48
C LYS A 581 -12.49 56.42 22.39
N PHE A 582 -12.98 57.65 22.32
CA PHE A 582 -12.55 58.76 23.17
C PHE A 582 -13.54 58.99 24.31
N ARG A 583 -13.04 59.47 25.44
CA ARG A 583 -13.84 59.95 26.58
C ARG A 583 -14.12 61.44 26.43
N SER A 584 -15.13 61.93 27.14
CA SER A 584 -15.60 63.31 27.01
C SER A 584 -14.62 64.38 27.50
N ASP A 585 -13.57 63.99 28.22
CA ASP A 585 -12.46 64.83 28.67
C ASP A 585 -11.22 64.75 27.76
N GLU A 586 -11.28 63.95 26.69
CA GLU A 586 -10.20 63.78 25.73
C GLU A 586 -10.47 64.57 24.45
N LYS A 587 -9.39 64.99 23.79
CA LYS A 587 -9.48 65.52 22.42
C LYS A 587 -9.53 64.37 21.41
N PRO A 588 -10.60 64.26 20.60
CA PRO A 588 -10.66 63.24 19.57
C PRO A 588 -9.63 63.50 18.47
N ARG A 589 -9.04 62.42 17.96
CA ARG A 589 -8.06 62.46 16.87
C ARG A 589 -8.20 61.27 15.94
N ILE A 590 -7.68 61.41 14.73
CA ILE A 590 -7.57 60.34 13.73
C ILE A 590 -6.11 60.11 13.36
N LYS A 591 -5.78 58.87 13.03
CA LYS A 591 -4.48 58.49 12.46
C LYS A 591 -4.54 58.66 10.95
N LEU A 592 -3.73 59.55 10.41
CA LEU A 592 -3.55 59.74 8.97
C LEU A 592 -2.30 59.01 8.49
N THR A 593 -2.45 58.16 7.48
CA THR A 593 -1.34 57.54 6.75
C THR A 593 -1.39 57.96 5.30
N THR A 594 -0.30 58.57 4.81
CA THR A 594 -0.21 59.07 3.44
C THR A 594 1.07 58.63 2.74
N ARG A 595 1.02 58.59 1.40
CA ARG A 595 2.18 58.44 0.52
C ARG A 595 1.93 59.20 -0.77
N ASN A 596 2.93 59.92 -1.27
CA ASN A 596 2.86 60.72 -2.50
C ASN A 596 1.71 61.76 -2.48
N LEU A 597 1.28 62.21 -1.30
CA LEU A 597 0.29 63.26 -1.11
C LEU A 597 0.89 64.34 -0.21
N LYS A 598 0.88 65.59 -0.67
CA LYS A 598 1.45 66.72 0.08
C LYS A 598 0.42 67.40 1.00
N ASN A 599 -0.83 67.48 0.55
CA ASN A 599 -1.94 68.12 1.26
C ASN A 599 -3.19 67.25 1.19
N VAL A 600 -4.03 67.32 2.23
CA VAL A 600 -5.35 66.68 2.31
C VAL A 600 -6.37 67.65 2.94
N THR A 601 -7.66 67.46 2.64
CA THR A 601 -8.76 68.21 3.26
C THR A 601 -9.54 67.30 4.21
N VAL A 602 -9.83 67.76 5.42
CA VAL A 602 -10.58 67.02 6.46
C VAL A 602 -11.97 67.65 6.61
N LYS A 603 -13.01 66.81 6.66
CA LYS A 603 -14.42 67.18 6.85
C LYS A 603 -15.04 66.32 7.95
N ALA A 604 -15.83 66.92 8.83
CA ALA A 604 -16.49 66.22 9.94
C ALA A 604 -18.02 66.41 9.91
N TYR A 605 -18.75 65.32 10.17
CA TYR A 605 -20.22 65.24 10.09
C TYR A 605 -20.80 64.56 11.34
N ARG A 606 -21.60 65.26 12.12
CA ARG A 606 -22.25 64.74 13.34
C ARG A 606 -23.45 63.88 12.96
N VAL A 607 -23.59 62.71 13.60
CA VAL A 607 -24.64 61.75 13.26
C VAL A 607 -25.60 61.50 14.42
N ASP A 608 -26.90 61.49 14.11
CA ASP A 608 -27.93 61.00 15.02
C ASP A 608 -27.96 59.46 15.04
N MET A 609 -27.35 58.88 16.08
CA MET A 609 -27.20 57.44 16.20
C MET A 609 -28.47 56.72 16.67
N VAL A 610 -29.45 57.43 17.25
CA VAL A 610 -30.72 56.81 17.67
C VAL A 610 -31.54 56.52 16.42
N ASP A 611 -31.70 57.52 15.55
CA ASP A 611 -32.40 57.37 14.29
C ASP A 611 -31.69 56.39 13.36
N TYR A 612 -30.34 56.44 13.32
CA TYR A 612 -29.54 55.48 12.56
C TYR A 612 -29.76 54.05 13.05
N PHE A 613 -29.65 53.78 14.35
CA PHE A 613 -29.82 52.43 14.90
C PHE A 613 -31.24 51.91 14.70
N ARG A 614 -32.27 52.76 14.84
CA ARG A 614 -33.67 52.35 14.58
C ARG A 614 -33.92 51.97 13.13
N LYS A 615 -33.18 52.56 12.19
CA LYS A 615 -33.33 52.28 10.75
C LYS A 615 -32.46 51.11 10.28
N MET A 616 -31.24 51.03 10.79
CA MET A 616 -30.22 50.07 10.31
C MET A 616 -30.04 48.87 11.24
N HIS A 617 -30.53 48.95 12.47
CA HIS A 617 -30.36 47.95 13.53
C HIS A 617 -28.88 47.63 13.82
N LEU A 618 -27.96 48.53 13.50
CA LEU A 618 -26.51 48.41 13.74
C LEU A 618 -25.95 49.79 14.08
N ALA A 619 -24.88 49.81 14.87
CA ALA A 619 -24.14 51.03 15.18
C ALA A 619 -22.88 51.23 14.29
N SER A 620 -22.58 50.27 13.41
CA SER A 620 -21.49 50.30 12.43
C SER A 620 -22.00 50.53 11.00
N GLY A 621 -21.10 50.69 10.02
CA GLY A 621 -21.44 50.89 8.61
C GLY A 621 -21.64 52.34 8.21
N LEU A 622 -21.42 53.27 9.14
CA LEU A 622 -21.54 54.72 8.92
C LEU A 622 -20.55 55.21 7.85
N GLU A 623 -19.36 54.62 7.82
CA GLU A 623 -18.28 54.86 6.86
C GLU A 623 -18.64 54.54 5.40
N THR A 624 -19.75 53.83 5.16
CA THR A 624 -20.23 53.49 3.80
C THR A 624 -21.36 54.39 3.32
N LEU A 625 -21.87 55.28 4.17
CA LEU A 625 -22.91 56.22 3.79
C LEU A 625 -22.32 57.27 2.84
N ASP A 626 -23.07 57.62 1.80
CA ASP A 626 -22.73 58.74 0.92
C ASP A 626 -23.07 60.07 1.62
N ILE A 627 -22.17 60.50 2.50
CA ILE A 627 -22.26 61.75 3.27
C ILE A 627 -21.90 62.99 2.44
N ALA A 628 -21.54 62.84 1.17
CA ALA A 628 -21.16 63.96 0.28
C ALA A 628 -22.33 64.91 -0.04
N LEU A 629 -23.57 64.51 0.23
CA LEU A 629 -24.79 65.30 0.00
C LEU A 629 -25.18 66.22 1.17
N ILE A 630 -24.43 66.21 2.27
CA ILE A 630 -24.68 67.00 3.48
C ILE A 630 -23.51 67.98 3.66
N ASP A 631 -23.77 69.20 4.13
CA ASP A 631 -22.71 70.14 4.49
C ASP A 631 -21.95 69.65 5.75
N PRO A 632 -20.61 69.70 5.77
CA PRO A 632 -19.86 69.33 6.96
C PRO A 632 -20.05 70.36 8.08
N ASP A 633 -20.07 69.88 9.32
CA ASP A 633 -20.10 70.74 10.50
C ASP A 633 -18.77 71.51 10.65
N GLU A 634 -17.65 70.85 10.32
CA GLU A 634 -16.30 71.43 10.37
C GLU A 634 -15.49 70.99 9.14
N GLN A 635 -14.67 71.89 8.58
CA GLN A 635 -13.80 71.62 7.43
C GLN A 635 -12.50 72.43 7.49
N PHE A 636 -11.35 71.78 7.23
CA PHE A 636 -10.04 72.44 7.12
C PHE A 636 -9.04 71.66 6.24
N ASP A 637 -8.02 72.34 5.72
CA ASP A 637 -6.90 71.73 4.97
C ASP A 637 -5.73 71.42 5.89
N HIS A 638 -5.03 70.30 5.64
CA HIS A 638 -3.89 69.82 6.40
C HIS A 638 -2.70 69.49 5.46
N SER A 639 -1.51 69.96 5.80
CA SER A 639 -0.26 69.68 5.06
C SER A 639 0.50 68.55 5.77
N VAL A 640 0.94 67.54 5.01
CA VAL A 640 1.65 66.38 5.57
C VAL A 640 3.04 66.77 6.03
N ASP A 641 3.38 66.46 7.28
CA ASP A 641 4.68 66.79 7.85
C ASP A 641 5.83 65.97 7.23
N ASN A 642 6.98 66.62 6.99
CA ASN A 642 8.22 66.01 6.48
C ASN A 642 8.08 65.19 5.16
N TYR A 643 7.16 65.60 4.28
CA TYR A 643 6.93 64.92 2.99
C TYR A 643 8.21 64.66 2.18
N LYS A 644 8.40 63.40 1.77
CA LYS A 644 9.37 62.97 0.75
C LYS A 644 8.70 62.02 -0.24
N GLU A 645 9.08 62.11 -1.49
CA GLU A 645 8.55 61.26 -2.56
C GLU A 645 8.83 59.76 -2.25
N TYR A 646 7.84 58.90 -2.53
CA TYR A 646 7.80 57.46 -2.26
C TYR A 646 7.80 57.03 -0.78
N GLN A 647 8.16 57.93 0.14
CA GLN A 647 8.15 57.66 1.57
C GLN A 647 6.73 57.77 2.13
N GLN A 648 6.36 56.79 2.96
CA GLN A 648 5.11 56.84 3.73
C GLN A 648 5.28 57.72 4.97
N SER A 649 4.28 58.56 5.23
CA SER A 649 4.17 59.39 6.42
C SER A 649 2.97 58.95 7.26
N GLU A 650 3.13 59.02 8.58
CA GLU A 650 2.07 58.70 9.56
C GLU A 650 2.03 59.78 10.63
N GLU A 651 0.86 60.38 10.84
CA GLU A 651 0.67 61.50 11.78
C GLU A 651 -0.74 61.48 12.39
N ASP A 652 -0.88 62.12 13.54
CA ASP A 652 -2.15 62.22 14.27
C ASP A 652 -2.77 63.60 13.99
N ILE A 653 -4.03 63.63 13.57
CA ILE A 653 -4.78 64.87 13.33
C ILE A 653 -5.82 65.03 14.44
N GLU A 654 -5.67 66.09 15.26
CA GLU A 654 -6.69 66.50 16.23
C GLU A 654 -7.93 67.04 15.50
N LEU A 655 -9.12 66.67 15.98
CA LEU A 655 -10.39 67.07 15.37
C LEU A 655 -11.11 68.12 16.23
N PRO A 656 -11.62 69.21 15.63
CA PRO A 656 -12.37 70.26 16.35
C PRO A 656 -13.81 69.82 16.63
N ILE A 657 -14.01 68.75 17.42
CA ILE A 657 -15.33 68.20 17.75
C ILE A 657 -15.64 68.43 19.23
N ASP A 658 -16.78 69.06 19.51
CA ASP A 658 -17.25 69.32 20.87
C ASP A 658 -18.28 68.27 21.36
N GLY A 659 -18.05 67.77 22.58
CA GLY A 659 -19.00 66.97 23.34
C GLY A 659 -19.25 65.52 22.87
N PRO A 660 -19.98 64.71 23.67
CA PRO A 660 -20.22 63.29 23.39
C PRO A 660 -21.13 63.04 22.18
N GLY A 661 -20.78 62.03 21.38
CA GLY A 661 -21.53 61.62 20.20
C GLY A 661 -20.67 60.87 19.18
N VAL A 662 -21.23 60.67 17.99
CA VAL A 662 -20.56 60.00 16.86
C VAL A 662 -20.42 60.97 15.71
N THR A 663 -19.22 61.06 15.16
CA THR A 663 -18.88 61.93 14.04
C THR A 663 -18.25 61.10 12.93
N ALA A 664 -18.80 61.14 11.72
CA ALA A 664 -18.13 60.63 10.54
C ALA A 664 -17.09 61.67 10.08
N VAL A 665 -15.85 61.23 9.85
CA VAL A 665 -14.75 62.09 9.45
C VAL A 665 -14.20 61.61 8.13
N THR A 666 -14.24 62.48 7.13
CA THR A 666 -13.79 62.20 5.77
C THR A 666 -12.54 63.02 5.46
N VAL A 667 -11.51 62.36 4.95
CA VAL A 667 -10.27 62.99 4.48
C VAL A 667 -10.13 62.74 2.99
N SER A 668 -9.88 63.79 2.21
CA SER A 668 -9.82 63.72 0.76
C SER A 668 -8.62 64.45 0.16
N SER A 669 -8.16 64.00 -1.00
CA SER A 669 -7.25 64.69 -1.92
C SER A 669 -7.93 64.89 -3.29
N GLU A 670 -7.19 65.27 -4.34
CA GLU A 670 -7.76 65.41 -5.70
C GLU A 670 -8.32 64.10 -6.26
N GLU A 671 -7.73 62.95 -5.90
CA GLU A 671 -8.06 61.64 -6.50
C GLU A 671 -8.49 60.58 -5.48
N LEU A 672 -8.27 60.81 -4.17
CA LEU A 672 -8.51 59.82 -3.12
C LEU A 672 -9.38 60.38 -2.00
N GLU A 673 -10.20 59.52 -1.40
CA GLU A 673 -11.06 59.86 -0.27
C GLU A 673 -11.12 58.66 0.70
N ALA A 674 -11.14 58.94 2.01
CA ALA A 674 -11.25 57.94 3.06
C ALA A 674 -12.09 58.47 4.23
N THR A 675 -12.96 57.62 4.77
CA THR A 675 -13.87 57.98 5.86
C THR A 675 -13.70 57.05 7.06
N THR A 676 -13.73 57.61 8.27
CA THR A 676 -13.72 56.88 9.54
C THR A 676 -14.79 57.40 10.48
N MET A 677 -15.16 56.60 11.47
CA MET A 677 -16.10 57.00 12.53
C MET A 677 -15.35 57.30 13.83
N VAL A 678 -15.57 58.49 14.37
CA VAL A 678 -15.03 58.94 15.65
C VAL A 678 -16.12 58.93 16.71
N VAL A 679 -15.91 58.16 17.77
CA VAL A 679 -16.87 57.98 18.87
C VAL A 679 -16.31 58.63 20.13
N VAL A 680 -17.04 59.61 20.67
CA VAL A 680 -16.77 60.25 21.96
C VAL A 680 -17.87 59.84 22.94
N SER A 681 -17.58 58.95 23.89
CA SER A 681 -18.55 58.55 24.90
C SER A 681 -17.93 57.93 26.16
N ASP A 682 -18.57 58.20 27.31
CA ASP A 682 -18.16 57.67 28.61
C ASP A 682 -18.88 56.37 28.99
N LEU A 683 -19.86 55.91 28.21
CA LEU A 683 -20.62 54.69 28.49
C LEU A 683 -20.00 53.48 27.81
N ASP A 684 -19.84 52.36 28.52
CA ASP A 684 -19.60 51.04 27.92
C ASP A 684 -20.60 50.01 28.50
N MET A 685 -20.77 48.87 27.82
CA MET A 685 -21.82 47.90 28.13
C MET A 685 -21.37 46.45 27.93
N ILE A 686 -21.88 45.55 28.76
CA ILE A 686 -21.72 44.09 28.65
C ILE A 686 -23.10 43.45 28.51
N VAL A 687 -23.26 42.54 27.54
CA VAL A 687 -24.50 41.77 27.34
C VAL A 687 -24.20 40.27 27.35
N LYS A 688 -24.95 39.51 28.14
CA LYS A 688 -24.95 38.05 28.18
C LYS A 688 -26.37 37.54 27.92
N SER A 689 -26.52 36.46 27.18
CA SER A 689 -27.84 35.92 26.87
C SER A 689 -27.85 34.40 26.77
N SER A 690 -28.95 33.80 27.21
CA SER A 690 -29.34 32.42 26.95
C SER A 690 -30.62 32.40 26.10
N ARG A 691 -31.15 31.20 25.77
CA ARG A 691 -32.46 31.08 25.12
C ARG A 691 -33.65 31.54 25.98
N ASN A 692 -33.44 31.81 27.27
CA ASN A 692 -34.51 32.16 28.21
C ASN A 692 -34.43 33.60 28.74
N GLU A 693 -33.24 34.18 28.84
CA GLU A 693 -33.05 35.51 29.43
C GLU A 693 -31.86 36.27 28.85
N MET A 694 -31.92 37.59 28.95
CA MET A 694 -30.82 38.50 28.68
C MET A 694 -30.43 39.25 29.96
N PHE A 695 -29.13 39.37 30.17
CA PHE A 695 -28.50 40.21 31.18
C PHE A 695 -27.67 41.28 30.50
N LEU A 696 -27.81 42.52 30.94
CA LEU A 696 -27.08 43.68 30.46
C LEU A 696 -26.60 44.52 31.65
N PHE A 697 -25.38 45.03 31.55
CA PHE A 697 -24.78 45.95 32.52
C PHE A 697 -24.14 47.13 31.78
N VAL A 698 -24.47 48.36 32.16
CA VAL A 698 -23.90 49.61 31.60
C VAL A 698 -23.13 50.36 32.68
N GLU A 699 -21.93 50.82 32.34
CA GLU A 699 -21.04 51.55 33.23
C GLU A 699 -20.61 52.87 32.59
N ASN A 700 -20.46 53.91 33.41
CA ASN A 700 -19.75 55.12 33.05
C ASN A 700 -18.25 54.93 33.34
N MET A 701 -17.46 54.76 32.30
CA MET A 701 -16.03 54.47 32.36
C MET A 701 -15.17 55.64 32.85
N ARG A 702 -15.71 56.87 32.88
CA ARG A 702 -15.02 58.03 33.46
C ARG A 702 -15.14 58.04 34.98
N THR A 703 -16.29 57.62 35.51
CA THR A 703 -16.56 57.61 36.96
C THR A 703 -16.33 56.24 37.61
N GLY A 704 -16.27 55.16 36.82
CA GLY A 704 -16.18 53.77 37.30
C GLY A 704 -17.44 53.30 38.03
N LYS A 705 -18.60 53.90 37.72
CA LYS A 705 -19.88 53.63 38.38
C LYS A 705 -20.91 53.08 37.40
N PRO A 706 -21.84 52.24 37.87
CA PRO A 706 -22.99 51.85 37.07
C PRO A 706 -23.76 53.07 36.55
N ALA A 707 -24.22 52.98 35.30
CA ALA A 707 -24.94 54.08 34.66
C ALA A 707 -26.46 53.88 34.80
N GLU A 708 -27.07 54.63 35.73
CA GLU A 708 -28.52 54.67 35.93
C GLU A 708 -29.23 55.46 34.83
N GLY A 709 -30.43 55.02 34.44
CA GLY A 709 -31.31 55.82 33.57
C GLY A 709 -30.85 55.86 32.11
N VAL A 710 -30.08 54.87 31.66
CA VAL A 710 -29.63 54.74 30.27
C VAL A 710 -30.73 54.07 29.46
N SER A 711 -31.11 54.67 28.33
CA SER A 711 -32.10 54.11 27.41
C SER A 711 -31.44 53.00 26.59
N VAL A 712 -32.05 51.81 26.55
CA VAL A 712 -31.53 50.62 25.87
C VAL A 712 -32.54 50.17 24.82
N LEU A 713 -32.11 50.07 23.55
CA LEU A 713 -32.86 49.50 22.44
C LEU A 713 -32.35 48.09 22.16
N ILE A 714 -33.26 47.12 22.07
CA ILE A 714 -32.96 45.70 21.85
C ILE A 714 -33.63 45.25 20.55
N SER A 715 -32.83 44.66 19.66
CA SER A 715 -33.23 44.35 18.28
C SER A 715 -32.82 42.93 17.88
N ASP A 716 -33.64 42.28 17.05
CA ASP A 716 -33.37 40.97 16.45
C ASP A 716 -32.64 41.05 15.09
N GLY A 717 -32.44 42.28 14.61
CA GLY A 717 -31.79 42.61 13.34
C GLY A 717 -32.75 43.09 12.26
N SER A 718 -34.06 42.94 12.49
CA SER A 718 -35.14 43.46 11.65
C SER A 718 -36.04 44.45 12.39
N ASP A 719 -36.31 44.22 13.68
CA ASP A 719 -37.18 45.04 14.51
C ASP A 719 -36.55 45.30 15.88
N VAL A 720 -36.78 46.50 16.43
CA VAL A 720 -36.50 46.81 17.84
C VAL A 720 -37.67 46.29 18.66
N PHE A 721 -37.53 45.09 19.24
CA PHE A 721 -38.63 44.42 19.93
C PHE A 721 -38.78 44.85 21.40
N ALA A 722 -37.75 45.47 22.00
CA ALA A 722 -37.83 45.98 23.36
C ALA A 722 -37.04 47.27 23.56
N GLU A 723 -37.56 48.13 24.44
CA GLU A 723 -36.91 49.34 24.94
C GLU A 723 -36.94 49.33 26.46
N GLU A 724 -35.77 49.51 27.06
CA GLU A 724 -35.58 49.38 28.50
C GLU A 724 -34.78 50.55 29.06
N ILE A 725 -34.82 50.72 30.38
CA ILE A 725 -34.05 51.71 31.11
C ILE A 725 -33.25 50.98 32.20
N THR A 726 -31.95 51.28 32.31
CA THR A 726 -31.10 50.70 33.35
C THR A 726 -31.52 51.18 34.75
N SER A 727 -31.45 50.28 35.74
CA SER A 727 -31.67 50.60 37.16
C SER A 727 -30.50 51.39 37.77
N GLU A 728 -30.59 51.74 39.06
CA GLU A 728 -29.50 52.37 39.85
C GLU A 728 -28.19 51.56 39.80
N ASP A 729 -28.30 50.23 39.70
CA ASP A 729 -27.16 49.32 39.56
C ASP A 729 -26.65 49.18 38.11
N GLY A 730 -27.20 49.96 37.16
CA GLY A 730 -26.81 49.92 35.74
C GLY A 730 -27.25 48.66 34.99
N ILE A 731 -28.18 47.88 35.54
CA ILE A 731 -28.52 46.54 35.05
C ILE A 731 -29.89 46.53 34.35
N VAL A 732 -30.01 45.68 33.32
CA VAL A 732 -31.28 45.14 32.81
C VAL A 732 -31.16 43.61 32.77
N GLN A 733 -31.99 42.90 33.53
CA GLN A 733 -32.09 41.44 33.48
C GLN A 733 -33.54 41.00 33.34
N LYS A 734 -33.91 40.49 32.17
CA LYS A 734 -35.29 40.11 31.84
C LYS A 734 -35.36 38.92 30.88
N PRO A 735 -36.41 38.09 30.96
CA PRO A 735 -36.75 37.14 29.92
C PRO A 735 -37.40 37.83 28.72
N TYR A 736 -37.14 37.33 27.51
CA TYR A 736 -37.80 37.74 26.27
C TYR A 736 -38.07 36.51 25.41
N ASP A 737 -39.28 36.41 24.83
CA ASP A 737 -39.67 35.25 24.03
C ASP A 737 -38.90 35.19 22.70
N GLU A 738 -38.50 36.34 22.16
CA GLU A 738 -37.73 36.51 20.94
C GLU A 738 -36.36 35.82 21.01
N LEU A 739 -35.78 35.66 22.22
CA LEU A 739 -34.48 34.99 22.43
C LEU A 739 -34.49 33.51 22.02
N LYS A 740 -35.67 32.88 21.98
CA LYS A 740 -35.85 31.48 21.57
C LYS A 740 -35.48 31.27 20.10
N SER A 741 -35.65 32.29 19.26
CA SER A 741 -35.43 32.22 17.81
C SER A 741 -34.39 33.19 17.27
N VAL A 742 -34.01 34.23 18.04
CA VAL A 742 -33.05 35.22 17.56
C VAL A 742 -31.70 34.57 17.21
N GLY A 743 -31.18 34.93 16.03
CA GLY A 743 -29.84 34.58 15.58
C GLY A 743 -28.82 35.59 16.10
N ASP A 744 -29.00 36.86 15.77
CA ASP A 744 -28.12 37.96 16.19
C ASP A 744 -28.87 38.94 17.08
N LEU A 745 -28.59 38.91 18.38
CA LEU A 745 -29.13 39.86 19.35
C LEU A 745 -28.33 41.16 19.32
N ARG A 746 -28.98 42.29 19.02
CA ARG A 746 -28.33 43.60 18.88
C ARG A 746 -28.84 44.56 19.94
N VAL A 747 -27.91 45.19 20.66
CA VAL A 747 -28.27 46.07 21.78
C VAL A 747 -27.56 47.41 21.65
N PHE A 748 -28.31 48.50 21.85
CA PHE A 748 -27.82 49.88 21.77
C PHE A 748 -28.26 50.67 22.99
N ALA A 749 -27.30 51.27 23.70
CA ALA A 749 -27.52 52.06 24.90
C ALA A 749 -27.16 53.51 24.64
N VAL A 750 -27.99 54.46 25.09
CA VAL A 750 -27.80 55.90 24.88
C VAL A 750 -28.26 56.75 26.07
N GLN A 751 -27.45 57.76 26.42
CA GLN A 751 -27.78 58.77 27.42
C GLN A 751 -27.01 60.06 27.15
N GLN A 752 -27.71 61.19 26.97
CA GLN A 752 -27.11 62.53 26.79
C GLN A 752 -25.98 62.58 25.73
N GLY A 753 -26.15 61.89 24.61
CA GLY A 753 -25.15 61.81 23.53
C GLY A 753 -24.06 60.76 23.74
N HIS A 754 -23.90 60.21 24.94
CA HIS A 754 -23.05 59.03 25.17
C HIS A 754 -23.76 57.77 24.71
N MET A 755 -23.01 56.79 24.19
CA MET A 755 -23.57 55.55 23.67
C MET A 755 -22.63 54.35 23.74
N ALA A 756 -23.24 53.16 23.76
CA ALA A 756 -22.58 51.86 23.65
C ALA A 756 -23.43 50.89 22.83
N SER A 757 -22.81 49.98 22.09
CA SER A 757 -23.53 48.97 21.29
C SER A 757 -22.80 47.64 21.27
N THR A 758 -23.55 46.54 21.14
CA THR A 758 -23.01 45.19 20.93
C THR A 758 -23.92 44.36 20.01
N VAL A 759 -23.31 43.34 19.39
CA VAL A 759 -23.99 42.28 18.64
C VAL A 759 -23.57 40.93 19.20
N ASN A 760 -24.53 40.12 19.63
CA ASN A 760 -24.31 38.80 20.22
C ASN A 760 -24.94 37.72 19.32
N ASN A 761 -24.13 36.83 18.75
CA ASN A 761 -24.61 35.71 17.94
C ASN A 761 -25.02 34.53 18.84
N LEU A 762 -26.28 34.10 18.73
CA LEU A 762 -26.89 32.98 19.44
C LEU A 762 -27.14 31.77 18.53
N GLN A 763 -26.66 31.76 17.29
CA GLN A 763 -26.85 30.64 16.37
C GLN A 763 -26.12 29.38 16.85
N GLY A 764 -26.80 28.23 16.80
CA GLY A 764 -26.27 26.95 17.29
C GLY A 764 -26.34 26.75 18.81
N LEU A 765 -26.88 27.72 19.56
CA LEU A 765 -27.14 27.54 20.99
C LEU A 765 -28.42 26.73 21.21
N ASP A 766 -28.27 25.51 21.72
CA ASP A 766 -29.37 24.61 22.11
C ASP A 766 -29.81 24.80 23.58
N PHE A 767 -31.01 24.31 23.91
CA PHE A 767 -31.47 24.23 25.29
C PHE A 767 -30.70 23.14 26.05
N SER A 768 -30.13 23.48 27.21
CA SER A 768 -29.57 22.47 28.12
C SER A 768 -30.71 21.64 28.71
N VAL A 769 -30.77 20.34 28.37
CA VAL A 769 -31.69 19.37 28.97
C VAL A 769 -30.90 18.36 29.79
N GLY A 770 -31.23 18.21 31.08
CA GLY A 770 -30.57 17.29 32.03
C GLY A 770 -30.85 15.80 31.76
N LEU A 771 -30.66 14.94 32.77
CA LEU A 771 -30.97 13.50 32.65
C LEU A 771 -32.47 13.28 32.36
N THR A 772 -32.78 12.29 31.50
CA THR A 772 -34.18 11.90 31.15
C THR A 772 -34.47 10.44 31.51
N PRO A 773 -35.76 10.07 31.76
CA PRO A 773 -36.16 8.69 32.06
C PRO A 773 -35.75 7.67 30.98
N ARG A 774 -35.45 6.42 31.39
CA ARG A 774 -35.02 5.33 30.50
C ARG A 774 -35.78 4.03 30.76
N GLY A 775 -35.95 3.22 29.71
CA GLY A 775 -36.57 1.89 29.79
C GLY A 775 -35.78 0.83 29.02
N TYR A 776 -35.70 -0.39 29.58
CA TYR A 776 -35.03 -1.55 28.97
C TYR A 776 -35.97 -2.77 28.98
N LEU A 777 -36.14 -3.41 27.82
CA LEU A 777 -37.04 -4.55 27.63
C LEU A 777 -36.33 -5.75 27.00
N TYR A 778 -36.67 -6.96 27.47
CA TYR A 778 -36.16 -8.22 26.93
C TYR A 778 -37.13 -9.38 27.16
N THR A 779 -36.89 -10.49 26.46
CA THR A 779 -37.64 -11.75 26.56
C THR A 779 -36.77 -12.88 27.11
N ASP A 780 -37.36 -13.96 27.63
CA ASP A 780 -36.58 -15.08 28.21
C ASP A 780 -35.79 -15.87 27.16
N ARG A 781 -36.12 -15.73 25.88
CA ARG A 781 -35.46 -16.43 24.76
C ARG A 781 -35.37 -15.52 23.54
N PRO A 782 -34.33 -15.67 22.72
CA PRO A 782 -34.19 -14.89 21.48
C PRO A 782 -35.18 -15.31 20.39
N ALA A 783 -35.70 -16.55 20.43
CA ALA A 783 -36.62 -17.10 19.43
C ALA A 783 -37.70 -18.02 20.02
N TYR A 784 -38.89 -18.00 19.39
CA TYR A 784 -40.07 -18.79 19.77
C TYR A 784 -40.74 -19.43 18.54
N ARG A 785 -41.56 -20.46 18.78
CA ARG A 785 -42.46 -21.07 17.79
C ARG A 785 -43.90 -20.57 17.99
N SER A 786 -44.71 -20.67 16.94
CA SER A 786 -46.16 -20.46 17.03
C SER A 786 -46.77 -21.32 18.15
N GLY A 787 -47.71 -20.77 18.92
CA GLY A 787 -48.30 -21.43 20.10
C GLY A 787 -47.48 -21.33 21.40
N GLN A 788 -46.22 -20.86 21.37
CA GLN A 788 -45.40 -20.78 22.59
C GLN A 788 -45.70 -19.53 23.44
N LEU A 789 -45.46 -19.68 24.75
CA LEU A 789 -45.51 -18.59 25.73
C LEU A 789 -44.20 -17.78 25.66
N VAL A 790 -44.31 -16.49 25.36
CA VAL A 790 -43.23 -15.51 25.41
C VAL A 790 -43.29 -14.80 26.76
N ASN A 791 -42.23 -14.89 27.57
CA ASN A 791 -42.12 -14.12 28.81
C ASN A 791 -41.36 -12.82 28.54
N ILE A 792 -41.90 -11.71 29.01
CA ILE A 792 -41.41 -10.37 28.76
C ILE A 792 -41.06 -9.70 30.10
N LYS A 793 -39.89 -9.09 30.18
CA LYS A 793 -39.44 -8.26 31.30
C LYS A 793 -39.17 -6.83 30.81
N GLY A 794 -39.65 -5.85 31.56
CA GLY A 794 -39.32 -4.43 31.37
C GLY A 794 -38.76 -3.82 32.65
N ILE A 795 -37.80 -2.91 32.51
CA ILE A 795 -37.15 -2.16 33.59
C ILE A 795 -37.24 -0.69 33.24
N VAL A 796 -37.84 0.14 34.10
CA VAL A 796 -38.00 1.57 33.89
C VAL A 796 -37.28 2.34 35.00
N ARG A 797 -36.55 3.39 34.63
CA ARG A 797 -35.83 4.29 35.52
C ARG A 797 -36.27 5.73 35.25
N TRP A 798 -36.61 6.41 36.33
CA TRP A 798 -37.00 7.82 36.35
C TRP A 798 -35.78 8.68 36.69
N VAL A 799 -35.92 10.00 36.56
CA VAL A 799 -34.89 10.95 36.99
C VAL A 799 -35.47 11.82 38.10
N ASP A 800 -34.74 11.90 39.20
CA ASP A 800 -35.01 12.80 40.32
C ASP A 800 -33.68 13.34 40.85
N HIS A 801 -33.56 14.68 40.94
CA HIS A 801 -32.32 15.37 41.32
C HIS A 801 -31.07 14.83 40.60
N ASP A 802 -31.11 14.73 39.26
CA ASP A 802 -30.03 14.19 38.40
C ASP A 802 -29.53 12.78 38.79
N ARG A 803 -30.41 11.95 39.35
CA ARG A 803 -30.13 10.53 39.62
C ARG A 803 -31.25 9.64 39.09
N PHE A 804 -30.87 8.44 38.66
CA PHE A 804 -31.85 7.43 38.29
C PHE A 804 -32.57 6.89 39.52
N THR A 805 -33.89 7.04 39.54
CA THR A 805 -34.81 6.50 40.57
C THR A 805 -35.84 5.56 39.92
N PHE A 806 -36.80 5.05 40.71
CA PHE A 806 -37.94 4.32 40.20
C PHE A 806 -39.21 4.69 40.97
N ARG A 807 -40.37 4.50 40.33
CA ARG A 807 -41.69 4.76 40.93
C ARG A 807 -42.50 3.47 40.92
N SER A 808 -42.69 2.88 42.10
CA SER A 808 -43.59 1.73 42.27
C SER A 808 -45.04 2.19 42.07
N GLY A 809 -45.88 1.33 41.50
CA GLY A 809 -47.29 1.61 41.25
C GLY A 809 -47.60 2.39 39.97
N GLU A 810 -46.58 2.89 39.25
CA GLU A 810 -46.77 3.57 37.97
C GLU A 810 -47.25 2.62 36.88
N THR A 811 -48.18 3.09 36.06
CA THR A 811 -48.90 2.27 35.09
C THR A 811 -48.45 2.56 33.66
N PHE A 812 -48.20 1.49 32.90
CA PHE A 812 -47.82 1.50 31.48
C PHE A 812 -48.74 0.58 30.69
N LYS A 813 -48.84 0.80 29.39
CA LYS A 813 -49.39 -0.15 28.41
C LYS A 813 -48.25 -0.91 27.74
N LEU A 814 -48.37 -2.22 27.69
CA LEU A 814 -47.47 -3.12 26.98
C LEU A 814 -48.21 -3.69 25.78
N ASP A 815 -47.75 -3.29 24.60
CA ASP A 815 -48.24 -3.78 23.32
C ASP A 815 -47.25 -4.78 22.73
N VAL A 816 -47.77 -5.83 22.10
CA VAL A 816 -46.96 -6.78 21.33
C VAL A 816 -47.48 -6.78 19.90
N TYR A 817 -46.60 -6.60 18.93
CA TYR A 817 -46.89 -6.58 17.49
C TYR A 817 -46.24 -7.78 16.81
N ASP A 818 -46.92 -8.38 15.83
CA ASP A 818 -46.35 -9.40 14.97
C ASP A 818 -45.40 -8.81 13.91
N ALA A 819 -44.75 -9.69 13.15
CA ALA A 819 -43.82 -9.32 12.07
C ALA A 819 -44.44 -8.49 10.92
N ARG A 820 -45.77 -8.32 10.89
CA ARG A 820 -46.48 -7.49 9.90
C ARG A 820 -46.98 -6.18 10.52
N GLY A 821 -46.59 -5.86 11.75
CA GLY A 821 -47.03 -4.68 12.47
C GLY A 821 -48.45 -4.79 13.04
N ARG A 822 -49.05 -5.98 13.05
CA ARG A 822 -50.39 -6.18 13.63
C ARG A 822 -50.27 -6.45 15.13
N GLN A 823 -51.02 -5.69 15.91
CA GLN A 823 -51.05 -5.77 17.37
C GLN A 823 -51.73 -7.07 17.84
N LEU A 824 -51.00 -7.87 18.61
CA LEU A 824 -51.41 -9.17 19.14
C LEU A 824 -51.98 -9.07 20.56
N GLN A 825 -51.42 -8.20 21.38
CA GLN A 825 -51.84 -7.97 22.75
C GLN A 825 -51.59 -6.51 23.11
N THR A 826 -52.50 -5.95 23.90
CA THR A 826 -52.27 -4.76 24.72
C THR A 826 -52.64 -5.11 26.13
N LYS A 827 -51.76 -4.79 27.07
CA LYS A 827 -51.99 -5.05 28.48
C LYS A 827 -51.53 -3.88 29.31
N GLU A 828 -52.36 -3.45 30.24
CA GLU A 828 -51.96 -2.52 31.28
C GLU A 828 -51.08 -3.26 32.31
N VAL A 829 -49.89 -2.72 32.56
CA VAL A 829 -48.87 -3.28 33.45
C VAL A 829 -48.42 -2.22 34.44
N VAL A 830 -48.22 -2.63 35.69
CA VAL A 830 -47.85 -1.74 36.79
C VAL A 830 -46.41 -2.04 37.21
N LEU A 831 -45.61 -0.99 37.40
CA LEU A 831 -44.25 -1.11 37.93
C LEU A 831 -44.28 -1.60 39.38
N ASN A 832 -43.47 -2.61 39.68
CA ASN A 832 -43.29 -3.11 41.05
C ASN A 832 -42.31 -2.25 41.87
N ASP A 833 -42.03 -2.68 43.09
CA ASP A 833 -41.13 -2.04 44.06
C ASP A 833 -39.67 -1.92 43.61
N TYR A 834 -39.32 -2.40 42.42
CA TYR A 834 -37.99 -2.27 41.81
C TYR A 834 -38.02 -1.53 40.46
N GLY A 835 -39.16 -0.91 40.12
CA GLY A 835 -39.36 -0.23 38.84
C GLY A 835 -39.33 -1.19 37.66
N THR A 836 -39.90 -2.39 37.80
CA THR A 836 -39.94 -3.39 36.74
C THR A 836 -41.35 -3.89 36.47
N VAL A 837 -41.61 -4.30 35.23
CA VAL A 837 -42.82 -5.01 34.81
C VAL A 837 -42.47 -6.41 34.31
N ASN A 838 -43.39 -7.35 34.46
CA ASN A 838 -43.34 -8.67 33.87
C ASN A 838 -44.69 -8.97 33.21
N SER A 839 -44.65 -9.44 31.97
CA SER A 839 -45.84 -9.84 31.22
C SER A 839 -45.55 -11.09 30.41
N ASN A 840 -46.58 -11.70 29.86
CA ASN A 840 -46.44 -12.80 28.93
C ASN A 840 -47.56 -12.79 27.90
N ILE A 841 -47.28 -13.44 26.77
CA ILE A 841 -48.22 -13.64 25.68
C ILE A 841 -48.05 -15.05 25.13
N ILE A 842 -49.16 -15.75 24.89
CA ILE A 842 -49.16 -16.99 24.10
C ILE A 842 -49.26 -16.58 22.64
N LEU A 843 -48.26 -16.94 21.83
CA LEU A 843 -48.28 -16.67 20.39
C LEU A 843 -49.43 -17.45 19.74
N PRO A 844 -50.15 -16.88 18.76
CA PRO A 844 -51.16 -17.61 18.01
C PRO A 844 -50.61 -18.91 17.40
N GLU A 845 -51.46 -19.94 17.26
CA GLU A 845 -51.06 -21.23 16.67
C GLU A 845 -50.51 -21.09 15.24
N PHE A 846 -50.96 -20.06 14.51
CA PHE A 846 -50.49 -19.70 13.17
C PHE A 846 -49.80 -18.33 13.14
N ALA A 847 -48.98 -18.03 14.15
CA ALA A 847 -48.17 -16.81 14.21
C ALA A 847 -47.22 -16.72 13.00
N PRO A 848 -47.25 -15.63 12.20
CA PRO A 848 -46.31 -15.42 11.09
C PRO A 848 -44.85 -15.51 11.55
N GLN A 849 -43.97 -16.10 10.75
CA GLN A 849 -42.53 -16.07 11.06
C GLN A 849 -41.96 -14.66 10.80
N GLY A 850 -40.99 -14.24 11.61
CA GLY A 850 -40.33 -12.94 11.50
C GLY A 850 -40.05 -12.30 12.87
N ASP A 851 -39.67 -11.02 12.86
CA ASP A 851 -39.32 -10.26 14.05
C ASP A 851 -40.56 -9.58 14.65
N TYR A 852 -40.83 -9.85 15.92
CA TYR A 852 -41.98 -9.34 16.66
C TYR A 852 -41.50 -8.22 17.58
N ARG A 853 -42.35 -7.23 17.82
CA ARG A 853 -42.00 -6.03 18.58
C ARG A 853 -42.80 -5.95 19.87
N VAL A 854 -42.15 -5.64 20.97
CA VAL A 854 -42.79 -5.32 22.25
C VAL A 854 -42.59 -3.84 22.51
N HIS A 855 -43.67 -3.14 22.84
CA HIS A 855 -43.69 -1.70 23.05
C HIS A 855 -44.34 -1.37 24.38
N LEU A 856 -43.58 -0.80 25.30
CA LEU A 856 -44.04 -0.35 26.61
C LEU A 856 -44.13 1.16 26.62
N HIS A 857 -45.32 1.69 26.82
CA HIS A 857 -45.58 3.13 26.74
C HIS A 857 -46.58 3.59 27.79
N ARG A 858 -46.52 4.87 28.17
CA ARG A 858 -47.55 5.53 28.97
C ARG A 858 -47.90 6.86 28.30
N ALA A 859 -49.18 7.22 28.29
CA ALA A 859 -49.59 8.55 27.90
C ALA A 859 -49.24 9.56 29.01
N SER A 860 -49.09 10.83 28.65
CA SER A 860 -49.03 11.92 29.63
C SER A 860 -50.30 11.95 30.48
N ALA A 861 -50.16 12.16 31.80
CA ALA A 861 -51.29 12.34 32.71
C ALA A 861 -51.89 13.77 32.68
N GLY A 862 -51.63 14.55 31.63
CA GLY A 862 -52.09 15.93 31.45
C GLY A 862 -51.00 16.96 31.74
N GLU A 863 -51.37 18.25 31.78
CA GLU A 863 -50.43 19.38 31.91
C GLU A 863 -49.58 19.35 33.19
N ALA A 864 -50.02 18.63 34.23
CA ALA A 864 -49.28 18.47 35.48
C ALA A 864 -48.17 17.39 35.42
N ASP A 865 -48.12 16.57 34.37
CA ASP A 865 -47.11 15.53 34.17
C ASP A 865 -45.91 16.09 33.40
N ALA A 866 -44.99 16.72 34.13
CA ALA A 866 -43.80 17.37 33.58
C ALA A 866 -42.89 16.44 32.75
N ILE A 867 -43.06 15.12 32.84
CA ILE A 867 -42.28 14.12 32.12
C ILE A 867 -42.94 13.70 30.81
N GLY A 868 -44.25 13.91 30.67
CA GLY A 868 -44.99 13.63 29.45
C GLY A 868 -45.06 12.14 29.09
N GLU A 869 -45.27 11.87 27.80
CA GLU A 869 -45.33 10.51 27.28
C GLU A 869 -43.96 9.79 27.40
N LEU A 870 -44.00 8.49 27.70
CA LEU A 870 -42.81 7.64 27.68
C LEU A 870 -43.05 6.43 26.78
N SER A 871 -42.03 6.03 26.03
CA SER A 871 -42.11 4.98 25.02
C SER A 871 -40.79 4.20 24.94
N PHE A 872 -40.85 2.88 25.06
CA PHE A 872 -39.70 1.98 25.06
C PHE A 872 -40.01 0.71 24.28
N GLU A 873 -39.06 0.15 23.52
CA GLU A 873 -39.32 -1.03 22.68
C GLU A 873 -38.18 -2.06 22.66
N THR A 874 -38.51 -3.30 22.28
CA THR A 874 -37.58 -4.41 22.02
C THR A 874 -38.16 -5.36 20.98
N GLN A 875 -37.37 -6.36 20.54
CA GLN A 875 -37.78 -7.35 19.54
C GLN A 875 -37.43 -8.79 19.93
N PHE A 876 -38.20 -9.75 19.42
CA PHE A 876 -37.91 -11.19 19.50
C PHE A 876 -38.30 -11.91 18.21
N LYS A 877 -37.68 -13.06 17.92
CA LYS A 877 -37.92 -13.79 16.66
C LYS A 877 -38.98 -14.88 16.82
N VAL A 878 -39.89 -15.02 15.84
CA VAL A 878 -40.78 -16.19 15.72
C VAL A 878 -40.37 -16.98 14.50
N THR A 879 -40.01 -18.24 14.68
CA THR A 879 -39.60 -19.15 13.60
C THR A 879 -39.89 -20.61 13.94
N GLN A 880 -40.09 -21.45 12.92
CA GLN A 880 -40.07 -22.89 13.12
C GLN A 880 -38.60 -23.36 13.12
N TYR A 881 -38.03 -23.50 14.31
CA TYR A 881 -36.72 -24.12 14.50
C TYR A 881 -36.91 -25.56 15.00
N LYS A 882 -36.14 -26.52 14.52
CA LYS A 882 -36.01 -27.86 15.14
C LYS A 882 -34.71 -27.84 15.94
N LEU A 883 -34.80 -28.09 17.25
CA LEU A 883 -33.60 -28.32 18.05
C LEU A 883 -33.21 -29.78 17.79
N GLU A 884 -32.11 -30.01 17.08
CA GLU A 884 -31.55 -31.34 17.02
C GLU A 884 -31.03 -31.70 18.42
N PRO A 885 -31.32 -32.90 18.94
CA PRO A 885 -30.90 -33.29 20.28
C PRO A 885 -29.42 -33.68 20.35
N VAL A 886 -28.66 -33.43 19.28
CA VAL A 886 -27.29 -33.87 19.02
C VAL A 886 -26.37 -32.66 18.96
N GLN A 887 -25.16 -32.82 19.48
CA GLN A 887 -24.08 -31.84 19.39
C GLN A 887 -22.83 -32.48 18.78
N ILE A 888 -22.07 -31.65 18.06
CA ILE A 888 -20.73 -31.98 17.55
C ILE A 888 -19.73 -31.32 18.51
N GLU A 889 -18.83 -32.11 19.07
CA GLU A 889 -17.67 -31.62 19.82
C GLU A 889 -16.40 -31.88 19.02
N ILE A 890 -15.48 -30.91 19.04
CA ILE A 890 -14.19 -30.96 18.38
C ILE A 890 -13.15 -30.83 19.48
N ASP A 891 -12.35 -31.88 19.71
CA ASP A 891 -11.27 -31.89 20.70
C ASP A 891 -9.94 -32.05 19.98
N LEU A 892 -9.05 -31.06 20.11
CA LEU A 892 -7.74 -31.03 19.44
C LEU A 892 -6.63 -30.92 20.49
N ASP A 893 -5.47 -31.53 20.22
CA ASP A 893 -4.33 -31.48 21.14
C ASP A 893 -3.86 -30.04 21.44
N LYS A 894 -3.94 -29.15 20.44
CA LYS A 894 -3.53 -27.74 20.50
C LYS A 894 -4.40 -26.89 19.57
N ASP A 895 -4.48 -25.60 19.84
CA ASP A 895 -5.05 -24.62 18.90
C ASP A 895 -3.99 -23.97 18.00
N VAL A 896 -2.71 -24.13 18.34
CA VAL A 896 -1.58 -23.55 17.62
C VAL A 896 -0.54 -24.62 17.34
N TYR A 897 -0.16 -24.73 16.08
CA TYR A 897 0.85 -25.67 15.61
C TYR A 897 1.94 -24.93 14.83
N PHE A 898 3.16 -25.42 14.91
CA PHE A 898 4.23 -25.01 14.01
C PHE A 898 4.20 -25.86 12.75
N ARG A 899 4.61 -25.27 11.62
CA ARG A 899 4.78 -26.01 10.37
C ARG A 899 5.71 -27.22 10.57
N GLY A 900 5.22 -28.40 10.18
CA GLY A 900 5.89 -29.69 10.36
C GLY A 900 5.34 -30.49 11.55
N GLU A 901 4.60 -29.86 12.47
CA GLU A 901 3.81 -30.60 13.46
C GLU A 901 2.56 -31.19 12.80
N LYS A 902 2.05 -32.29 13.37
CA LYS A 902 0.79 -32.89 12.94
C LYS A 902 -0.34 -32.39 13.84
N VAL A 903 -1.42 -31.90 13.23
CA VAL A 903 -2.66 -31.63 13.96
C VAL A 903 -3.31 -32.98 14.23
N LYS A 904 -3.68 -33.24 15.49
CA LYS A 904 -4.35 -34.45 15.92
C LYS A 904 -5.51 -34.10 16.87
N GLY A 905 -6.55 -34.90 16.81
CA GLY A 905 -7.69 -34.78 17.72
C GLY A 905 -8.83 -35.73 17.40
N THR A 906 -9.94 -35.52 18.08
CA THR A 906 -11.13 -36.36 18.04
C THR A 906 -12.36 -35.52 17.76
N LEU A 907 -13.19 -35.98 16.82
CA LEU A 907 -14.51 -35.45 16.57
C LEU A 907 -15.54 -36.34 17.26
N SER A 908 -16.39 -35.78 18.13
CA SER A 908 -17.39 -36.56 18.87
C SER A 908 -18.79 -36.11 18.51
N LEU A 909 -19.65 -37.06 18.16
CA LEU A 909 -21.08 -36.84 17.92
C LEU A 909 -21.89 -37.51 19.03
N LYS A 910 -22.57 -36.71 19.85
CA LYS A 910 -23.35 -37.21 20.99
C LYS A 910 -24.61 -36.40 21.22
N TYR A 911 -25.59 -37.02 21.87
CA TYR A 911 -26.77 -36.30 22.34
C TYR A 911 -26.40 -35.28 23.42
N TYR A 912 -27.16 -34.19 23.57
CA TYR A 912 -26.96 -33.21 24.65
C TYR A 912 -27.02 -33.80 26.06
N TYR A 913 -27.63 -34.99 26.22
CA TYR A 913 -27.67 -35.75 27.48
C TYR A 913 -26.53 -36.77 27.62
N GLY A 914 -25.56 -36.78 26.69
CA GLY A 914 -24.28 -37.50 26.81
C GLY A 914 -24.18 -38.85 26.10
N THR A 915 -25.26 -39.40 25.54
CA THR A 915 -25.19 -40.69 24.82
C THR A 915 -24.50 -40.54 23.46
N PRO A 916 -23.51 -41.40 23.12
CA PRO A 916 -22.80 -41.32 21.84
C PRO A 916 -23.67 -41.78 20.65
N LEU A 917 -23.42 -41.21 19.46
CA LEU A 917 -24.06 -41.62 18.21
C LEU A 917 -23.08 -42.44 17.38
N ALA A 918 -23.15 -43.77 17.51
CA ALA A 918 -22.30 -44.71 16.78
C ALA A 918 -22.77 -44.97 15.34
N GLY A 919 -21.82 -45.15 14.43
CA GLY A 919 -22.06 -45.51 13.02
C GLY A 919 -22.61 -44.38 12.13
N GLU A 920 -22.71 -43.15 12.66
CA GLU A 920 -23.18 -41.97 11.92
C GLU A 920 -22.09 -41.47 10.98
N THR A 921 -22.49 -40.99 9.80
CA THR A 921 -21.54 -40.44 8.83
C THR A 921 -21.37 -38.94 9.03
N ILE A 922 -20.14 -38.50 9.27
CA ILE A 922 -19.75 -37.09 9.36
C ILE A 922 -18.79 -36.73 8.23
N GLU A 923 -18.85 -35.48 7.79
CA GLU A 923 -17.92 -34.90 6.84
C GLU A 923 -17.09 -33.81 7.51
N TYR A 924 -15.79 -33.74 7.23
CA TYR A 924 -14.94 -32.68 7.78
C TYR A 924 -13.86 -32.22 6.79
N HIS A 925 -13.41 -30.98 6.95
CA HIS A 925 -12.34 -30.39 6.13
C HIS A 925 -11.58 -29.30 6.91
N PHE A 926 -10.33 -29.03 6.53
CA PHE A 926 -9.42 -28.07 7.16
C PHE A 926 -9.18 -26.85 6.27
N GLY A 927 -10.15 -25.94 6.26
CA GLY A 927 -10.18 -24.76 5.39
C GLY A 927 -10.99 -24.97 4.11
N PRO A 928 -11.41 -23.87 3.44
CA PRO A 928 -12.37 -23.91 2.34
C PRO A 928 -11.88 -24.65 1.08
N ASP A 929 -10.58 -24.62 0.80
CA ASP A 929 -9.96 -25.25 -0.38
C ASP A 929 -9.29 -26.60 -0.07
N SER A 930 -9.60 -27.20 1.07
CA SER A 930 -9.02 -28.48 1.49
C SER A 930 -9.86 -29.68 1.04
N GLU A 931 -9.23 -30.85 1.01
CA GLU A 931 -9.90 -32.12 0.74
C GLU A 931 -11.02 -32.36 1.77
N LEU A 932 -12.20 -32.76 1.27
CA LEU A 932 -13.33 -33.15 2.10
C LEU A 932 -13.19 -34.61 2.51
N PHE A 933 -13.07 -34.84 3.81
CA PHE A 933 -13.02 -36.19 4.38
C PHE A 933 -14.41 -36.64 4.79
N THR A 934 -14.68 -37.93 4.66
CA THR A 934 -15.92 -38.57 5.13
C THR A 934 -15.54 -39.73 6.03
N ALA A 935 -16.08 -39.73 7.26
CA ALA A 935 -15.81 -40.76 8.26
C ALA A 935 -17.10 -41.23 8.93
N LYS A 936 -17.05 -42.43 9.50
CA LYS A 936 -18.13 -42.95 10.34
C LYS A 936 -17.68 -42.95 11.79
N THR A 937 -18.55 -42.52 12.68
CA THR A 937 -18.30 -42.58 14.13
C THR A 937 -18.20 -44.02 14.60
N ASP A 938 -17.30 -44.26 15.55
CA ASP A 938 -17.12 -45.57 16.21
C ASP A 938 -18.21 -45.84 17.27
N ASP A 939 -18.07 -46.91 18.06
CA ASP A 939 -19.02 -47.28 19.12
C ASP A 939 -19.16 -46.21 20.23
N ASN A 940 -18.16 -45.32 20.37
CA ASN A 940 -18.17 -44.18 21.29
C ASN A 940 -18.67 -42.89 20.63
N GLY A 941 -19.10 -42.94 19.38
CA GLY A 941 -19.54 -41.76 18.64
C GLY A 941 -18.38 -40.87 18.19
N GLU A 942 -17.16 -41.41 18.09
CA GLU A 942 -15.93 -40.66 17.88
C GLU A 942 -15.28 -40.96 16.51
N VAL A 943 -14.50 -39.99 16.02
CA VAL A 943 -13.63 -40.11 14.83
C VAL A 943 -12.28 -39.47 15.14
N GLU A 944 -11.20 -40.23 15.04
CA GLU A 944 -9.84 -39.68 15.10
C GLU A 944 -9.47 -38.97 13.78
N ILE A 945 -8.86 -37.80 13.90
CA ILE A 945 -8.43 -36.99 12.77
C ILE A 945 -6.94 -36.63 12.86
N GLU A 946 -6.27 -36.59 11.71
CA GLU A 946 -4.89 -36.16 11.58
C GLU A 946 -4.71 -35.27 10.35
N LEU A 947 -3.95 -34.18 10.47
CA LEU A 947 -3.56 -33.31 9.37
C LEU A 947 -2.06 -33.04 9.40
N ASP A 948 -1.39 -33.30 8.27
CA ASP A 948 -0.01 -32.89 8.01
C ASP A 948 0.06 -31.40 7.66
N THR A 949 0.82 -30.63 8.44
CA THR A 949 0.96 -29.18 8.25
C THR A 949 2.12 -28.79 7.34
N GLN A 950 2.99 -29.72 6.94
CA GLN A 950 4.12 -29.42 6.06
C GLN A 950 3.64 -28.89 4.70
N ARG A 951 2.41 -29.24 4.29
CA ARG A 951 1.79 -28.77 3.04
C ARG A 951 1.50 -27.26 2.98
N PHE A 952 1.52 -26.54 4.10
CA PHE A 952 1.24 -25.11 4.13
C PHE A 952 2.51 -24.26 4.04
N SER A 953 2.38 -23.05 3.50
CA SER A 953 3.52 -22.18 3.14
C SER A 953 3.74 -20.98 4.07
N GLU A 954 2.75 -20.63 4.88
CA GLU A 954 2.76 -19.41 5.71
C GLU A 954 2.00 -19.60 7.01
N SER A 955 2.22 -18.68 7.95
CA SER A 955 1.39 -18.59 9.14
C SER A 955 -0.03 -18.21 8.73
N GLN A 956 -1.03 -18.99 9.12
CA GLN A 956 -2.42 -18.76 8.72
C GLN A 956 -3.41 -19.43 9.68
N PRO A 957 -4.64 -18.89 9.81
CA PRO A 957 -5.73 -19.63 10.42
C PRO A 957 -6.19 -20.77 9.50
N LEU A 958 -6.53 -21.91 10.10
CA LEU A 958 -7.11 -23.09 9.46
C LEU A 958 -8.39 -23.45 10.20
N ASP A 959 -9.53 -23.30 9.54
CA ASP A 959 -10.83 -23.60 10.14
C ASP A 959 -11.16 -25.09 9.87
N LEU A 960 -11.20 -25.91 10.92
CA LEU A 960 -11.72 -27.27 10.90
C LEU A 960 -13.24 -27.20 10.97
N ALA A 961 -13.91 -27.48 9.85
CA ALA A 961 -15.36 -27.53 9.78
C ALA A 961 -15.83 -28.98 9.75
N VAL A 962 -16.80 -29.31 10.59
CA VAL A 962 -17.40 -30.64 10.72
C VAL A 962 -18.89 -30.50 10.45
N ASN A 963 -19.39 -31.32 9.53
CA ASN A 963 -20.76 -31.32 9.06
C ASN A 963 -21.40 -32.70 9.23
N ASP A 964 -22.52 -32.74 9.94
CA ASP A 964 -23.47 -33.84 9.87
C ASP A 964 -24.59 -33.43 8.91
N ARG A 965 -24.51 -33.93 7.67
CA ARG A 965 -25.47 -33.61 6.60
C ARG A 965 -26.86 -34.16 6.86
N GLU A 966 -26.99 -35.28 7.58
CA GLU A 966 -28.29 -35.89 7.83
C GLU A 966 -29.13 -35.02 8.76
N ARG A 967 -28.48 -34.38 9.73
CA ARG A 967 -29.14 -33.53 10.74
C ARG A 967 -29.01 -32.03 10.44
N GLY A 968 -28.22 -31.65 9.44
CA GLY A 968 -27.95 -30.26 9.11
C GLY A 968 -27.18 -29.52 10.21
N LEU A 969 -26.29 -30.24 10.91
CA LEU A 969 -25.46 -29.68 11.96
C LEU A 969 -24.07 -29.35 11.41
N THR A 970 -23.57 -28.16 11.76
CA THR A 970 -22.22 -27.71 11.42
C THR A 970 -21.57 -27.15 12.66
N GLN A 971 -20.33 -27.56 12.91
CA GLN A 971 -19.45 -27.00 13.93
C GLN A 971 -18.13 -26.60 13.28
N THR A 972 -17.52 -25.52 13.75
CA THR A 972 -16.23 -25.05 13.26
C THR A 972 -15.29 -24.76 14.42
N HIS A 973 -14.05 -25.20 14.32
CA HIS A 973 -12.97 -24.90 15.26
C HIS A 973 -11.79 -24.28 14.51
N ARG A 974 -11.23 -23.18 15.03
CA ARG A 974 -10.14 -22.46 14.36
C ARG A 974 -8.79 -22.87 14.96
N ILE A 975 -7.88 -23.31 14.10
CA ILE A 975 -6.49 -23.64 14.40
C ILE A 975 -5.60 -22.54 13.82
N TYR A 976 -4.48 -22.20 14.46
CA TYR A 976 -3.47 -21.31 13.89
C TYR A 976 -2.18 -22.07 13.58
N LEU A 977 -1.79 -22.07 12.30
CA LEU A 977 -0.49 -22.59 11.89
C LEU A 977 0.53 -21.46 11.90
N ALA A 978 1.72 -21.69 12.45
CA ALA A 978 2.79 -20.72 12.53
C ALA A 978 4.08 -21.19 11.86
N THR A 979 4.75 -20.26 11.16
CA THR A 979 6.09 -20.48 10.57
C THR A 979 7.21 -19.69 11.26
N ARG A 980 6.90 -19.03 12.39
CA ARG A 980 7.83 -18.22 13.21
C ARG A 980 7.60 -18.54 14.69
N GLY A 981 8.67 -18.61 15.49
CA GLY A 981 8.59 -19.00 16.89
C GLY A 981 7.93 -17.96 17.80
N PHE A 982 8.10 -16.67 17.51
CA PHE A 982 7.45 -15.58 18.24
C PHE A 982 7.40 -14.29 17.41
N ALA A 983 6.68 -13.28 17.91
CA ALA A 983 6.68 -11.91 17.40
C ALA A 983 7.10 -10.93 18.50
N ILE A 984 7.78 -9.85 18.11
CA ILE A 984 8.20 -8.76 19.02
C ILE A 984 7.41 -7.50 18.67
N THR A 985 6.72 -6.92 19.65
CA THR A 985 6.00 -5.64 19.51
C THR A 985 6.61 -4.61 20.45
N GLY A 986 7.13 -3.51 19.90
CA GLY A 986 7.63 -2.38 20.67
C GLY A 986 6.54 -1.34 20.89
N SER A 987 6.50 -0.73 22.07
CA SER A 987 5.57 0.35 22.42
C SER A 987 6.20 1.31 23.42
N THR A 988 5.64 2.51 23.51
CA THR A 988 6.00 3.50 24.51
C THR A 988 4.75 4.34 24.86
N VAL A 989 4.81 5.12 25.94
CA VAL A 989 3.64 5.83 26.48
C VAL A 989 3.19 6.97 25.55
N ARG A 990 4.13 7.64 24.89
CA ARG A 990 3.90 8.78 23.99
C ARG A 990 4.81 8.66 22.77
N GLU A 991 4.43 9.30 21.68
CA GLU A 991 5.26 9.35 20.48
C GLU A 991 6.27 10.52 20.50
N VAL A 992 6.07 11.51 21.40
CA VAL A 992 6.89 12.71 21.53
C VAL A 992 7.34 12.91 22.98
N TYR A 993 8.63 13.18 23.17
CA TYR A 993 9.29 13.49 24.45
C TYR A 993 10.16 14.74 24.33
N ILE A 994 10.56 15.35 25.45
CA ILE A 994 11.46 16.52 25.46
C ILE A 994 12.92 16.06 25.56
N ASN A 995 13.88 16.85 25.08
CA ASN A 995 15.31 16.56 25.19
C ASN A 995 15.76 16.32 26.66
N GLY A 996 16.53 15.26 26.89
CA GLY A 996 16.97 14.83 28.22
C GLY A 996 15.86 14.19 29.07
N GLU A 997 14.62 14.09 28.58
CA GLU A 997 13.57 13.35 29.25
C GLU A 997 13.82 11.83 29.12
N SER A 998 13.88 11.13 30.26
CA SER A 998 13.89 9.67 30.30
C SER A 998 12.49 9.11 30.01
N PHE A 999 12.40 8.11 29.14
CA PHE A 999 11.14 7.41 28.87
C PHE A 999 11.32 5.90 28.78
N GLU A 1000 10.27 5.17 29.13
CA GLU A 1000 10.25 3.71 29.07
C GLU A 1000 9.80 3.23 27.69
N THR A 1001 10.53 2.25 27.16
CA THR A 1001 10.11 1.44 26.02
C THR A 1001 9.77 0.03 26.50
N LEU A 1002 8.63 -0.48 26.06
CA LEU A 1002 8.12 -1.80 26.40
C LEU A 1002 8.12 -2.66 25.14
N PHE A 1003 8.85 -3.77 25.20
CA PHE A 1003 8.84 -4.81 24.18
C PHE A 1003 8.09 -6.02 24.70
N LYS A 1004 7.00 -6.38 24.01
CA LYS A 1004 6.22 -7.58 24.30
C LYS A 1004 6.52 -8.65 23.27
N VAL A 1005 6.87 -9.84 23.76
CA VAL A 1005 7.18 -11.02 22.96
C VAL A 1005 6.19 -12.11 23.28
N VAL A 1006 5.47 -12.53 22.24
CA VAL A 1006 4.45 -13.58 22.34
C VAL A 1006 4.69 -14.63 21.27
N ASP A 1007 4.42 -15.88 21.64
CA ASP A 1007 4.32 -16.97 20.70
C ASP A 1007 3.05 -16.78 19.83
N PRO A 1008 2.87 -17.60 18.78
CA PRO A 1008 1.69 -17.53 17.93
C PRO A 1008 0.36 -17.86 18.64
N ALA A 1009 0.40 -18.47 19.83
CA ALA A 1009 -0.77 -18.70 20.70
C ALA A 1009 -1.06 -17.52 21.63
N GLY A 1010 -0.30 -16.42 21.51
CA GLY A 1010 -0.41 -15.25 22.38
C GLY A 1010 0.20 -15.46 23.76
N LYS A 1011 0.90 -16.58 24.00
CA LYS A 1011 1.56 -16.84 25.27
C LYS A 1011 2.87 -16.05 25.35
N PRO A 1012 3.16 -15.44 26.50
CA PRO A 1012 4.46 -14.86 26.84
C PRO A 1012 5.65 -15.75 26.49
N VAL A 1013 6.68 -15.20 25.84
CA VAL A 1013 7.95 -15.89 25.58
C VAL A 1013 9.09 -15.19 26.31
N GLN A 1014 9.85 -15.94 27.10
CA GLN A 1014 11.12 -15.51 27.68
C GLN A 1014 12.24 -15.69 26.64
N THR A 1015 12.89 -14.61 26.24
CA THR A 1015 14.01 -14.61 25.30
C THR A 1015 14.89 -13.38 25.52
N ASP A 1016 16.15 -13.49 25.11
CA ASP A 1016 17.10 -12.38 25.14
C ASP A 1016 16.89 -11.47 23.93
N LEU A 1017 16.80 -10.17 24.18
CA LEU A 1017 16.60 -9.13 23.20
C LEU A 1017 17.76 -8.14 23.22
N LYS A 1018 18.31 -7.91 22.03
CA LYS A 1018 19.21 -6.78 21.78
C LYS A 1018 18.39 -5.56 21.39
N ILE A 1019 18.41 -4.51 22.21
CA ILE A 1019 17.74 -3.23 21.93
C ILE A 1019 18.75 -2.23 21.39
N GLU A 1020 18.45 -1.66 20.23
CA GLU A 1020 19.30 -0.67 19.56
C GLU A 1020 18.47 0.60 19.30
N VAL A 1021 19.00 1.75 19.72
CA VAL A 1021 18.38 3.06 19.51
C VAL A 1021 19.08 3.77 18.37
N TYR A 1022 18.33 4.11 17.33
CA TYR A 1022 18.83 4.76 16.13
C TYR A 1022 18.22 6.15 15.99
N ARG A 1023 19.05 7.17 15.77
CA ARG A 1023 18.59 8.49 15.34
C ARG A 1023 18.38 8.47 13.83
N GLN A 1024 17.23 8.93 13.37
CA GLN A 1024 16.98 9.18 11.96
C GLN A 1024 17.79 10.41 11.52
N THR A 1025 18.59 10.25 10.49
CA THR A 1025 19.35 11.32 9.87
C THR A 1025 18.79 11.61 8.48
N SER A 1026 18.83 12.88 8.05
CA SER A 1026 18.49 13.25 6.68
C SER A 1026 19.66 13.98 6.04
N ILE A 1027 20.19 13.42 4.96
CA ILE A 1027 21.26 14.02 4.16
C ILE A 1027 20.80 14.06 2.71
N ARG A 1028 20.56 15.28 2.18
CA ARG A 1028 20.12 15.52 0.78
C ARG A 1028 18.85 14.73 0.42
N ASP A 1029 17.82 14.84 1.25
CA ASP A 1029 16.52 14.17 1.07
C ASP A 1029 16.58 12.63 1.10
N ARG A 1030 17.67 12.07 1.65
CA ARG A 1030 17.81 10.64 1.93
C ARG A 1030 17.81 10.41 3.43
N LEU A 1031 16.93 9.52 3.86
CA LEU A 1031 16.80 9.09 5.25
C LEU A 1031 17.85 8.01 5.54
N GLY A 1032 18.55 8.15 6.66
CA GLY A 1032 19.50 7.19 7.19
C GLY A 1032 19.29 6.93 8.68
N GLU A 1033 19.93 5.90 9.21
CA GLU A 1033 19.91 5.56 10.64
C GLU A 1033 21.34 5.68 11.23
N LYS A 1034 21.49 6.40 12.35
CA LYS A 1034 22.71 6.44 13.15
C LYS A 1034 22.45 5.76 14.50
N LEU A 1035 23.15 4.66 14.79
CA LEU A 1035 23.12 4.02 16.11
C LEU A 1035 23.61 5.00 17.19
N VAL A 1036 22.85 5.13 18.27
CA VAL A 1036 23.11 6.02 19.42
C VAL A 1036 23.35 5.23 20.69
N GLN A 1037 22.51 4.22 20.97
CA GLN A 1037 22.62 3.39 22.18
C GLN A 1037 22.37 1.91 21.85
N THR A 1038 22.90 1.03 22.69
CA THR A 1038 22.66 -0.42 22.63
C THR A 1038 22.47 -0.95 24.04
N HIS A 1039 21.44 -1.75 24.24
CA HIS A 1039 21.08 -2.38 25.50
C HIS A 1039 20.81 -3.87 25.28
N GLN A 1040 20.99 -4.67 26.33
CA GLN A 1040 20.65 -6.08 26.35
C GLN A 1040 19.63 -6.29 27.45
N VAL A 1041 18.48 -6.89 27.11
CA VAL A 1041 17.41 -7.16 28.06
C VAL A 1041 16.86 -8.55 27.80
N SER A 1042 16.24 -9.16 28.80
CA SER A 1042 15.50 -10.42 28.63
C SER A 1042 14.04 -10.17 28.95
N THR A 1043 13.14 -10.78 28.18
CA THR A 1043 11.72 -10.73 28.49
C THR A 1043 11.39 -11.61 29.69
N ASP A 1044 10.41 -11.20 30.49
CA ASP A 1044 10.01 -11.97 31.65
C ASP A 1044 9.16 -13.20 31.26
N ALA A 1045 9.29 -14.30 32.01
CA ALA A 1045 8.57 -15.55 31.71
C ALA A 1045 7.04 -15.47 31.88
N LYS A 1046 6.52 -14.48 32.64
CA LYS A 1046 5.09 -14.41 32.97
C LYS A 1046 4.29 -13.52 32.03
N ARG A 1047 4.89 -12.47 31.49
CA ARG A 1047 4.23 -11.49 30.59
C ARG A 1047 4.91 -11.39 29.23
N GLY A 1048 6.15 -11.87 29.10
CA GLY A 1048 6.91 -11.79 27.85
C GLY A 1048 7.33 -10.36 27.59
N GLU A 1049 7.43 -9.54 28.63
CA GLU A 1049 7.72 -8.13 28.56
C GLU A 1049 9.19 -7.88 28.92
N ALA A 1050 9.85 -7.05 28.13
CA ALA A 1050 11.13 -6.44 28.48
C ALA A 1050 10.95 -4.92 28.43
N ARG A 1051 11.47 -4.24 29.45
CA ARG A 1051 11.42 -2.78 29.54
C ARG A 1051 12.82 -2.22 29.48
N GLN A 1052 12.97 -1.14 28.72
CA GLN A 1052 14.22 -0.41 28.64
C GLN A 1052 13.93 1.08 28.75
N VAL A 1053 14.56 1.72 29.74
CA VAL A 1053 14.55 3.18 29.88
C VAL A 1053 15.57 3.76 28.91
N VAL A 1054 15.15 4.75 28.15
CA VAL A 1054 15.96 5.45 27.15
C VAL A 1054 15.92 6.94 27.48
N GLU A 1055 17.08 7.58 27.44
CA GLU A 1055 17.25 9.03 27.61
C GLU A 1055 18.02 9.54 26.38
N LEU A 1056 17.54 10.65 25.79
CA LEU A 1056 18.07 11.19 24.54
C LEU A 1056 18.23 12.72 24.65
N ASP A 1057 19.47 13.20 24.55
CA ASP A 1057 19.80 14.61 24.75
C ASP A 1057 19.55 15.50 23.52
N ASP A 1058 19.44 14.88 22.35
CA ASP A 1058 19.33 15.57 21.06
C ASP A 1058 17.89 15.49 20.52
N GLY A 1059 17.39 16.62 20.00
CA GLY A 1059 16.12 16.65 19.27
C GLY A 1059 16.17 15.89 17.93
N GLY A 1060 15.03 15.34 17.51
CA GLY A 1060 14.84 14.65 16.24
C GLY A 1060 14.04 13.34 16.34
N VAL A 1061 13.95 12.60 15.24
CA VAL A 1061 13.24 11.31 15.19
C VAL A 1061 14.20 10.16 15.48
N TYR A 1062 13.75 9.18 16.26
CA TYR A 1062 14.50 7.99 16.65
C TYR A 1062 13.66 6.72 16.47
N PHE A 1063 14.35 5.60 16.25
CA PHE A 1063 13.78 4.25 16.24
C PHE A 1063 14.41 3.42 17.36
N VAL A 1064 13.60 2.83 18.22
CA VAL A 1064 14.05 1.86 19.22
C VAL A 1064 13.66 0.47 18.74
N ARG A 1065 14.66 -0.35 18.39
CA ARG A 1065 14.49 -1.65 17.74
C ARG A 1065 14.97 -2.75 18.67
N ALA A 1066 14.11 -3.73 18.95
CA ALA A 1066 14.47 -4.96 19.64
C ALA A 1066 14.63 -6.10 18.63
N THR A 1067 15.69 -6.89 18.78
CA THR A 1067 15.95 -8.08 17.96
C THR A 1067 16.22 -9.28 18.86
N GLY A 1068 15.55 -10.40 18.59
CA GLY A 1068 15.75 -11.70 19.25
C GLY A 1068 15.92 -12.82 18.22
N VAL A 1069 16.23 -14.02 18.70
CA VAL A 1069 16.36 -15.24 17.88
C VAL A 1069 15.31 -16.25 18.31
N ASP A 1070 14.57 -16.81 17.35
CA ASP A 1070 13.56 -17.83 17.61
C ASP A 1070 14.13 -19.26 17.66
N GLN A 1071 13.30 -20.22 18.06
CA GLN A 1071 13.68 -21.64 18.17
C GLN A 1071 14.10 -22.30 16.85
N PHE A 1072 13.93 -21.61 15.72
CA PHE A 1072 14.32 -22.06 14.39
C PHE A 1072 15.55 -21.30 13.86
N ASP A 1073 16.28 -20.62 14.75
CA ASP A 1073 17.43 -19.74 14.47
C ASP A 1073 17.10 -18.54 13.56
N ASN A 1074 15.83 -18.14 13.47
CA ASN A 1074 15.45 -16.94 12.74
C ASN A 1074 15.67 -15.70 13.61
N LYS A 1075 16.25 -14.65 13.03
CA LYS A 1075 16.25 -13.32 13.66
C LYS A 1075 14.88 -12.69 13.49
N VAL A 1076 14.26 -12.31 14.61
CA VAL A 1076 12.96 -11.64 14.67
C VAL A 1076 13.17 -10.27 15.29
N SER A 1077 12.59 -9.23 14.71
CA SER A 1077 12.70 -7.87 15.23
C SER A 1077 11.34 -7.17 15.32
N GLY A 1078 11.26 -6.23 16.24
CA GLY A 1078 10.15 -5.29 16.41
C GLY A 1078 10.71 -3.91 16.75
N GLN A 1079 10.04 -2.84 16.33
CA GLN A 1079 10.53 -1.47 16.59
C GLN A 1079 9.39 -0.51 16.91
N VAL A 1080 9.74 0.57 17.61
CA VAL A 1080 8.87 1.73 17.88
C VAL A 1080 9.60 3.01 17.47
N GLN A 1081 8.87 3.96 16.89
CA GLN A 1081 9.38 5.29 16.53
C GLN A 1081 9.04 6.29 17.63
N VAL A 1082 9.97 7.17 17.96
CA VAL A 1082 9.78 8.27 18.92
C VAL A 1082 10.39 9.56 18.38
N ALA A 1083 9.79 10.70 18.68
CA ALA A 1083 10.32 12.03 18.37
C ALA A 1083 10.74 12.74 19.66
N ILE A 1084 11.92 13.35 19.65
CA ILE A 1084 12.44 14.15 20.75
C ILE A 1084 12.37 15.61 20.33
N SER A 1085 11.60 16.41 21.06
CA SER A 1085 11.45 17.84 20.85
C SER A 1085 12.49 18.61 21.68
N GLY A 1086 13.14 19.60 21.09
CA GLY A 1086 14.09 20.46 21.81
C GLY A 1086 14.08 21.91 21.31
N ASP A 1087 14.82 22.78 21.98
CA ASP A 1087 14.85 24.25 21.77
C ASP A 1087 15.21 24.72 20.34
N LYS A 1088 15.63 23.79 19.47
CA LYS A 1088 16.03 24.06 18.07
C LYS A 1088 14.99 23.61 17.04
N ASP A 1089 13.87 23.03 17.47
CA ASP A 1089 12.76 22.72 16.58
C ASP A 1089 12.02 24.02 16.25
N ALA A 1090 12.30 24.57 15.06
CA ALA A 1090 11.72 25.82 14.62
C ALA A 1090 10.19 25.75 14.57
N THR A 1091 9.54 26.72 15.21
CA THR A 1091 8.10 27.01 15.14
C THR A 1091 7.65 27.50 13.77
#